data_AF-A0A2G9RWP6-F1
#
_entry.id   AF-A0A2G9RWP6-F1
#
_cell.length_a   1.000
_cell.length_b   1.000
_cell.length_c   1.000
_cell.angle_alpha   90.00
_cell.angle_beta   90.00
_cell.angle_gamma   90.00
#
_symmetry.space_group_name_H-M   'P 1'
#
loop_
_entity.id
_entity.type
_entity.pdbx_description
1 polymer ?
#
loop_
_entity_poly.entity_id
_entity_poly.type
_entity_poly.pdbx_seq_one_letter_code
_entity_poly.pdbx_strand_id
1 'polypeptide(L)'
;METHPTYVVLNTTLVTSLPHTEELPAARHRQLISARTRMECPTKWIASLLFIGLLVTLSSAANATCPSGPLNETVICTNITGDISVNNCSFQQYACSNSSVLAALPDNILANLSTCYTNDTIESLDPVYLSLFLSKLDMNKTNITFGSLNSQFSSFSPGWRKFLWNGIWPQLIQNLNNSVGPLQWIPSSLQPFLVQVTPDMVTCLQQQNVTCGIFQELVKNLDLAFPKMTDVGRQVLYPALKSFLANKQNVSGSACSQNTTSSVWIQQNLGMFSQFASLGDFTALNPNFIPMDALSFLTLQQIANFSVYSNLINNSAAVGNILAAVSNISSVLDFLSSLNAAAMAKNISSLQPPLAQALLNRTFEALRANISSFNVSDWTQLFQNTLSTVLPEITPDQLNLIPPNLTCGSYQAIIKGLDSKFSKMDPVKQQADFQTFVKPYLKKQGPACSQNLTSSELINLNLKSFSQFLDYSDFLALNANFTALDVLPLLNIRQRVNFTLGANLSADQAASVAGSLQNAGDVYDFLGQLNAAFNGSMLSQPLSQALLNQTFEVLKSNFSNWNSSDWSQLFQNKLSFVLPAITPGQLILINQSISCDSYQAIVAGLNSKFPQMTPGTQKNVFKNLIQPYVKNKGPACSKNGSSSVLLNQNFGKFSVFADYSELVSGLGDKFNASDVVPSLSPPQLANFALNTTMNAQIANSIVGALQNSADVYNFLSSFNAGLASVSDNKTCTGSHSCYAKTNT
;
A
#
# COMPACT_ATOMS: atom_id res chain seq x y z
N MET A 1 39.93 -3.34 -41.50
CA MET A 1 41.03 -2.36 -41.53
C MET A 1 40.67 -1.31 -40.49
N GLU A 2 41.01 -1.55 -39.21
CA GLU A 2 42.24 -1.04 -38.56
C GLU A 2 42.37 0.48 -38.74
N THR A 3 42.33 1.37 -37.74
CA THR A 3 42.71 1.35 -36.31
C THR A 3 42.11 2.59 -35.59
N HIS A 4 41.89 2.50 -34.27
CA HIS A 4 41.56 3.61 -33.34
C HIS A 4 42.65 4.70 -33.28
N PRO A 5 42.34 5.96 -32.89
CA PRO A 5 42.28 6.32 -31.46
C PRO A 5 41.16 7.34 -31.09
N THR A 6 40.58 7.13 -29.90
CA THR A 6 39.59 8.00 -29.24
C THR A 6 40.27 9.06 -28.35
N TYR A 7 40.04 10.35 -28.61
CA TYR A 7 40.07 11.45 -27.64
C TYR A 7 39.22 12.64 -28.15
N VAL A 8 38.17 13.01 -27.41
CA VAL A 8 37.39 14.27 -27.54
C VAL A 8 37.08 14.70 -26.09
N VAL A 9 37.83 15.64 -25.52
CA VAL A 9 37.67 17.11 -25.51
C VAL A 9 36.73 17.63 -24.41
N LEU A 10 37.34 18.50 -23.61
CA LEU A 10 36.84 19.34 -22.53
C LEU A 10 35.73 20.31 -22.99
N ASN A 11 34.91 20.76 -22.03
CA ASN A 11 34.51 22.18 -22.02
C ASN A 11 34.40 22.72 -20.58
N THR A 12 35.43 23.47 -20.18
CA THR A 12 35.44 24.55 -19.19
C THR A 12 34.57 25.71 -19.69
N THR A 13 33.96 26.55 -18.84
CA THR A 13 34.45 27.88 -18.37
C THR A 13 33.26 28.62 -17.70
N LEU A 14 33.33 29.52 -16.71
CA LEU A 14 34.35 30.08 -15.80
C LEU A 14 33.63 31.16 -14.91
N VAL A 15 34.34 31.73 -13.90
CA VAL A 15 34.14 33.08 -13.29
C VAL A 15 33.14 33.20 -12.12
N THR A 16 33.34 33.93 -11.01
CA THR A 16 34.47 34.40 -10.15
C THR A 16 33.84 35.02 -8.87
N SER A 17 34.67 35.18 -7.82
CA SER A 17 34.70 36.28 -6.82
C SER A 17 33.61 36.46 -5.75
N LEU A 18 34.06 36.32 -4.48
CA LEU A 18 33.67 37.01 -3.22
C LEU A 18 33.68 38.56 -3.37
N PRO A 19 33.15 39.41 -2.44
CA PRO A 19 33.14 39.26 -0.96
C PRO A 19 31.97 39.90 -0.16
N HIS A 20 32.12 39.83 1.18
CA HIS A 20 31.60 40.70 2.26
C HIS A 20 30.39 40.29 3.12
N THR A 21 30.60 40.60 4.41
CA THR A 21 29.91 40.29 5.67
C THR A 21 29.03 41.46 6.13
N GLU A 22 27.84 41.22 6.71
CA GLU A 22 27.32 41.88 7.93
C GLU A 22 25.93 41.36 8.38
N GLU A 23 25.80 41.23 9.71
CA GLU A 23 24.62 41.35 10.62
C GLU A 23 23.44 40.33 10.71
N LEU A 24 23.03 40.11 11.99
CA LEU A 24 21.98 39.28 12.64
C LEU A 24 20.50 39.65 12.29
N PRO A 25 19.39 39.01 12.79
CA PRO A 25 19.24 37.92 13.80
C PRO A 25 18.18 36.78 13.53
N ALA A 26 18.32 35.70 14.32
CA ALA A 26 17.32 34.81 14.96
C ALA A 26 16.02 34.34 14.23
N ALA A 27 15.86 33.01 14.05
CA ALA A 27 15.09 32.13 14.95
C ALA A 27 14.66 30.76 14.32
N ARG A 28 15.05 29.67 15.00
CA ARG A 28 14.29 28.42 15.31
C ARG A 28 13.68 27.55 14.19
N HIS A 29 14.27 26.37 13.91
CA HIS A 29 13.81 25.03 14.38
C HIS A 29 14.66 23.86 13.83
N ARG A 30 14.60 22.74 14.58
CA ARG A 30 15.33 21.45 14.53
C ARG A 30 15.28 20.67 13.20
N GLN A 31 16.32 19.83 12.98
CA GLN A 31 16.26 18.34 12.88
C GLN A 31 17.70 17.77 12.69
N LEU A 32 18.20 16.94 13.63
CA LEU A 32 18.31 15.45 13.61
C LEU A 32 19.29 14.88 12.56
N ILE A 33 20.29 14.10 13.02
CA ILE A 33 20.69 12.79 12.46
C ILE A 33 21.41 11.94 13.54
N SER A 34 20.91 10.70 13.63
CA SER A 34 21.43 9.43 14.15
C SER A 34 22.93 9.27 14.50
N ALA A 35 23.19 8.57 15.63
CA ALA A 35 24.15 7.47 15.65
C ALA A 35 23.84 6.44 16.76
N ARG A 36 23.91 5.17 16.37
CA ARG A 36 23.60 3.95 17.12
C ARG A 36 24.95 3.29 17.49
N THR A 37 25.20 2.93 18.74
CA THR A 37 26.35 2.08 19.10
C THR A 37 25.96 0.99 20.09
N ARG A 38 26.26 -0.25 19.69
CA ARG A 38 26.27 -1.46 20.52
C ARG A 38 27.57 -1.53 21.30
N MET A 39 27.47 -2.03 22.52
CA MET A 39 28.58 -2.52 23.34
C MET A 39 29.05 -3.88 22.85
N GLU A 40 30.37 -4.03 22.63
CA GLU A 40 31.14 -5.25 22.87
C GLU A 40 32.55 -4.86 23.36
N CYS A 41 33.04 -5.58 24.36
CA CYS A 41 34.44 -5.69 24.80
C CYS A 41 34.86 -7.16 24.51
N PRO A 42 36.16 -7.63 24.48
CA PRO A 42 37.33 -7.12 25.23
C PRO A 42 38.74 -7.32 24.60
N THR A 43 39.80 -6.91 25.34
CA THR A 43 41.14 -7.56 25.58
C THR A 43 42.46 -6.79 25.31
N LYS A 44 43.20 -6.56 26.43
CA LYS A 44 44.67 -6.61 26.71
C LYS A 44 45.60 -5.60 26.00
N TRP A 45 46.53 -4.87 26.65
CA TRP A 45 47.72 -5.24 27.47
C TRP A 45 47.98 -4.18 28.58
N ILE A 46 48.19 -4.53 29.86
CA ILE A 46 49.45 -4.84 30.60
C ILE A 46 50.60 -3.82 30.43
N ALA A 47 50.79 -2.98 31.46
CA ALA A 47 52.03 -2.41 32.05
C ALA A 47 51.61 -1.08 32.73
N SER A 48 51.76 -0.82 34.03
CA SER A 48 52.78 -1.22 34.99
C SER A 48 52.21 -1.21 36.41
N LEU A 49 52.38 -2.32 37.11
CA LEU A 49 52.40 -2.37 38.58
C LEU A 49 53.76 -1.87 39.04
N LEU A 50 53.79 -0.77 39.80
CA LEU A 50 54.80 -0.45 40.83
C LEU A 50 54.51 0.96 41.38
N PHE A 51 53.39 1.12 42.09
CA PHE A 51 53.18 2.10 43.16
C PHE A 51 51.93 1.67 43.94
N ILE A 52 51.99 0.47 44.54
CA ILE A 52 51.09 0.06 45.62
C ILE A 52 51.92 0.18 46.89
N GLY A 53 51.59 1.18 47.71
CA GLY A 53 52.30 1.40 48.97
C GLY A 53 51.86 2.64 49.74
N LEU A 54 50.58 3.01 49.70
CA LEU A 54 49.79 3.75 50.71
C LEU A 54 48.48 4.17 50.01
N LEU A 55 47.36 4.16 50.74
CA LEU A 55 45.95 4.28 50.25
C LEU A 55 45.29 2.94 49.86
N VAL A 56 45.46 1.93 50.71
CA VAL A 56 44.32 1.08 51.09
C VAL A 56 43.90 1.56 52.47
N THR A 57 42.80 2.33 52.52
CA THR A 57 41.76 2.43 53.57
C THR A 57 41.03 3.78 53.40
N LEU A 58 39.69 3.75 53.46
CA LEU A 58 38.70 4.81 53.17
C LEU A 58 38.32 4.87 51.69
N SER A 59 37.13 4.51 51.22
CA SER A 59 35.91 4.01 51.85
C SER A 59 35.15 3.24 50.76
N SER A 60 34.62 2.07 51.10
CA SER A 60 33.35 1.65 50.53
C SER A 60 32.33 2.67 51.01
N ALA A 61 32.19 3.79 50.29
CA ALA A 61 31.07 4.69 50.53
C ALA A 61 29.82 3.82 50.40
N ALA A 62 29.11 3.65 51.51
CA ALA A 62 27.87 2.91 51.56
C ALA A 62 27.02 3.38 50.38
N ASN A 63 26.57 2.46 49.52
CA ASN A 63 25.66 2.81 48.46
C ASN A 63 24.37 3.30 49.12
N ALA A 64 24.24 4.62 49.34
CA ALA A 64 23.22 5.17 50.22
C ALA A 64 21.82 4.76 49.75
N THR A 65 21.63 4.62 48.44
CA THR A 65 20.35 4.20 47.84
C THR A 65 19.98 2.74 48.09
N CYS A 66 20.97 1.86 48.35
CA CYS A 66 20.72 0.45 48.63
C CYS A 66 21.63 -0.11 49.73
N PRO A 67 21.25 0.04 51.01
CA PRO A 67 22.05 -0.49 52.11
C PRO A 67 22.06 -2.02 52.08
N SER A 68 23.24 -2.63 52.07
CA SER A 68 23.44 -4.09 52.15
C SER A 68 23.41 -4.64 53.57
N GLY A 69 23.20 -3.77 54.57
CA GLY A 69 23.19 -4.07 56.01
C GLY A 69 23.03 -2.80 56.86
N PRO A 70 23.08 -2.90 58.20
CA PRO A 70 23.06 -1.73 59.07
C PRO A 70 24.24 -0.79 58.76
N LEU A 71 24.00 0.52 58.89
CA LEU A 71 25.01 1.54 58.60
C LEU A 71 26.17 1.43 59.60
N ASN A 72 27.41 1.44 59.11
CA ASN A 72 28.58 1.39 59.96
C ASN A 72 28.91 2.79 60.50
N GLU A 73 28.39 3.09 61.70
CA GLU A 73 28.58 4.36 62.39
C GLU A 73 30.07 4.73 62.53
N THR A 74 30.93 3.78 62.90
CA THR A 74 32.37 4.05 63.10
C THR A 74 33.03 4.56 61.82
N VAL A 75 32.62 4.05 60.66
CA VAL A 75 33.13 4.48 59.35
C VAL A 75 32.53 5.83 58.93
N ILE A 76 31.23 6.04 59.15
CA ILE A 76 30.56 7.29 58.77
C ILE A 76 31.03 8.47 59.64
N CYS A 77 31.34 8.20 60.93
CA CYS A 77 31.67 9.22 61.92
C CYS A 77 33.16 9.44 62.18
N THR A 78 34.05 8.79 61.42
CA THR A 78 35.51 8.73 61.67
C THR A 78 36.18 10.10 61.88
N ASN A 79 35.64 11.19 61.32
CA ASN A 79 36.21 12.55 61.38
C ASN A 79 35.24 13.61 61.95
N ILE A 80 34.20 13.21 62.68
CA ILE A 80 33.17 14.12 63.20
C ILE A 80 33.15 14.07 64.72
N THR A 81 33.38 15.21 65.38
CA THR A 81 33.17 15.34 66.82
C THR A 81 31.66 15.48 67.09
N GLY A 82 31.10 14.58 67.89
CA GLY A 82 29.67 14.57 68.25
C GLY A 82 29.23 15.68 69.20
N ASP A 83 29.98 16.79 69.28
CA ASP A 83 29.65 17.94 70.11
C ASP A 83 28.62 18.82 69.39
N ILE A 84 27.37 18.78 69.87
CA ILE A 84 26.26 19.53 69.28
C ILE A 84 26.41 21.03 69.61
N SER A 85 26.80 21.81 68.61
CA SER A 85 26.70 23.29 68.63
C SER A 85 25.34 23.72 68.08
N VAL A 86 24.57 24.48 68.86
CA VAL A 86 23.15 24.82 68.58
C VAL A 86 22.96 25.75 67.36
N ASN A 87 24.02 26.25 66.73
CA ASN A 87 23.91 27.32 65.71
C ASN A 87 24.55 27.02 64.34
N ASN A 88 24.90 25.77 64.01
CA ASN A 88 25.38 25.42 62.68
C ASN A 88 24.78 24.10 62.20
N CYS A 89 24.36 24.02 60.93
CA CYS A 89 23.59 22.90 60.41
C CYS A 89 24.39 21.62 60.29
N SER A 90 24.29 20.77 61.30
CA SER A 90 25.19 19.63 61.47
C SER A 90 24.44 18.30 61.58
N PHE A 91 23.69 17.92 60.53
CA PHE A 91 23.12 16.56 60.41
C PHE A 91 24.18 15.48 60.67
N GLN A 92 25.44 15.75 60.28
CA GLN A 92 26.62 14.96 60.58
C GLN A 92 26.88 14.81 62.09
N GLN A 93 26.85 15.90 62.85
CA GLN A 93 27.09 15.87 64.30
C GLN A 93 25.94 15.19 65.05
N TYR A 94 24.69 15.47 64.65
CA TYR A 94 23.52 14.77 65.20
C TYR A 94 23.58 13.26 64.90
N ALA A 95 23.93 12.88 63.67
CA ALA A 95 24.09 11.47 63.29
C ALA A 95 25.22 10.76 64.08
N CYS A 96 26.30 11.48 64.39
CA CYS A 96 27.49 10.97 65.08
C CYS A 96 27.50 11.20 66.60
N SER A 97 26.38 11.68 67.17
CA SER A 97 26.22 11.86 68.61
C SER A 97 25.96 10.54 69.34
N ASN A 98 26.27 10.50 70.64
CA ASN A 98 26.02 9.35 71.50
C ASN A 98 24.49 9.14 71.69
N SER A 99 24.09 7.87 71.80
CA SER A 99 22.72 7.40 72.09
C SER A 99 22.03 8.12 73.26
N SER A 100 22.76 8.49 74.31
CA SER A 100 22.22 9.24 75.46
C SER A 100 21.79 10.67 75.11
N VAL A 101 22.50 11.32 74.19
CA VAL A 101 22.18 12.67 73.70
C VAL A 101 20.94 12.63 72.80
N LEU A 102 20.84 11.60 71.95
CA LEU A 102 19.70 11.37 71.07
C LEU A 102 18.41 11.03 71.85
N ALA A 103 18.55 10.29 72.95
CA ALA A 103 17.43 9.98 73.85
C ALA A 103 16.85 11.24 74.52
N ALA A 104 17.71 12.23 74.83
CA ALA A 104 17.33 13.49 75.47
C ALA A 104 16.74 14.55 74.51
N LEU A 105 16.74 14.31 73.19
CA LEU A 105 16.11 15.21 72.23
C LEU A 105 14.58 15.22 72.37
N PRO A 106 13.93 16.40 72.23
CA PRO A 106 12.48 16.53 72.25
C PRO A 106 11.84 15.72 71.10
N ASP A 107 10.61 15.25 71.30
CA ASP A 107 9.94 14.34 70.36
C ASP A 107 9.81 14.92 68.93
N ASN A 108 9.65 16.23 68.78
CA ASN A 108 9.69 16.91 67.49
C ASN A 108 11.11 17.40 67.17
N ILE A 109 12.02 16.46 66.90
CA ILE A 109 13.45 16.73 66.68
C ILE A 109 13.70 17.73 65.52
N LEU A 110 12.79 17.75 64.53
CA LEU A 110 12.88 18.63 63.36
C LEU A 110 12.56 20.09 63.65
N ALA A 111 11.86 20.41 64.75
CA ALA A 111 11.64 21.79 65.15
C ALA A 111 12.97 22.53 65.42
N ASN A 112 13.97 21.82 65.93
CA ASN A 112 15.30 22.35 66.21
C ASN A 112 16.23 22.39 64.97
N LEU A 113 15.85 21.71 63.89
CA LEU A 113 16.57 21.69 62.61
C LEU A 113 15.93 22.62 61.57
N SER A 114 14.83 23.29 61.94
CA SER A 114 14.06 24.19 61.05
C SER A 114 14.85 25.39 60.53
N THR A 115 15.83 25.85 61.31
CA THR A 115 16.77 26.92 60.94
C THR A 115 17.76 26.50 59.84
N CYS A 116 17.82 25.20 59.50
CA CYS A 116 18.74 24.66 58.51
C CYS A 116 18.21 24.58 57.09
N TYR A 117 16.92 24.83 56.89
CA TYR A 117 16.26 24.67 55.60
C TYR A 117 16.41 25.90 54.68
N THR A 118 17.60 26.51 54.63
CA THR A 118 17.92 27.57 53.65
C THR A 118 18.43 26.93 52.34
N ASN A 119 18.33 27.64 51.21
CA ASN A 119 18.68 27.08 49.90
C ASN A 119 20.18 26.89 49.68
N ASP A 120 21.04 27.55 50.47
CA ASP A 120 22.49 27.67 50.19
C ASP A 120 23.35 26.52 50.75
N THR A 121 22.77 25.50 51.40
CA THR A 121 23.52 24.46 52.15
C THR A 121 23.35 23.03 51.66
N ILE A 122 22.52 22.76 50.64
CA ILE A 122 22.11 21.38 50.29
C ILE A 122 23.22 20.58 49.58
N GLU A 123 24.04 21.22 48.74
CA GLU A 123 25.02 20.54 47.88
C GLU A 123 26.16 19.87 48.66
N SER A 124 26.40 20.29 49.90
CA SER A 124 27.45 19.74 50.78
C SER A 124 26.95 18.65 51.74
N LEU A 125 25.65 18.33 51.72
CA LEU A 125 25.07 17.35 52.65
C LEU A 125 24.97 15.97 52.00
N ASP A 126 25.56 14.97 52.68
CA ASP A 126 25.42 13.57 52.30
C ASP A 126 24.20 12.93 53.01
N PRO A 127 23.21 12.40 52.28
CA PRO A 127 22.03 11.73 52.84
C PRO A 127 22.36 10.55 53.77
N VAL A 128 23.57 9.99 53.71
CA VAL A 128 24.01 8.91 54.60
C VAL A 128 23.96 9.32 56.08
N TYR A 129 24.21 10.59 56.40
CA TYR A 129 24.15 11.08 57.78
C TYR A 129 22.71 11.16 58.29
N LEU A 130 21.77 11.61 57.45
CA LEU A 130 20.35 11.56 57.80
C LEU A 130 19.89 10.11 57.98
N SER A 131 20.36 9.21 57.12
CA SER A 131 20.07 7.78 57.24
C SER A 131 20.58 7.22 58.57
N LEU A 132 21.82 7.53 58.96
CA LEU A 132 22.42 7.08 60.23
C LEU A 132 21.66 7.67 61.43
N PHE A 133 21.35 8.97 61.39
CA PHE A 133 20.57 9.61 62.44
C PHE A 133 19.21 8.93 62.64
N LEU A 134 18.46 8.68 61.56
CA LEU A 134 17.16 8.02 61.64
C LEU A 134 17.27 6.57 62.13
N SER A 135 18.35 5.84 61.83
CA SER A 135 18.56 4.46 62.32
C SER A 135 18.70 4.35 63.83
N LYS A 136 19.04 5.45 64.51
CA LYS A 136 19.23 5.51 65.97
C LYS A 136 17.96 5.92 66.73
N LEU A 137 16.90 6.32 66.03
CA LEU A 137 15.64 6.70 66.65
C LEU A 137 14.78 5.47 66.94
N ASP A 138 14.05 5.50 68.05
CA ASP A 138 12.99 4.52 68.29
C ASP A 138 11.81 4.71 67.31
N MET A 139 10.93 3.71 67.22
CA MET A 139 9.81 3.71 66.28
C MET A 139 8.82 4.86 66.52
N ASN A 140 8.60 5.27 67.78
CA ASN A 140 7.69 6.36 68.12
C ASN A 140 8.26 7.71 67.66
N LYS A 141 9.52 7.99 68.00
CA LYS A 141 10.23 9.21 67.55
C LYS A 141 10.36 9.26 66.03
N THR A 142 10.58 8.12 65.37
CA THR A 142 10.61 8.02 63.90
C THR A 142 9.27 8.40 63.28
N ASN A 143 8.15 7.88 63.82
CA ASN A 143 6.81 8.20 63.32
C ASN A 143 6.45 9.68 63.51
N ILE A 144 6.77 10.26 64.68
CA ILE A 144 6.58 11.70 64.95
C ILE A 144 7.42 12.55 63.98
N THR A 145 8.68 12.16 63.76
CA THR A 145 9.59 12.81 62.81
C THR A 145 9.02 12.79 61.39
N PHE A 146 8.55 11.64 60.91
CA PHE A 146 7.90 11.55 59.59
C PHE A 146 6.62 12.39 59.50
N GLY A 147 5.81 12.42 60.56
CA GLY A 147 4.62 13.28 60.64
C GLY A 147 4.97 14.78 60.53
N SER A 148 6.05 15.21 61.17
CA SER A 148 6.54 16.60 61.12
C SER A 148 7.15 16.96 59.76
N LEU A 149 7.88 16.05 59.09
CA LEU A 149 8.34 16.25 57.71
C LEU A 149 7.18 16.39 56.73
N ASN A 150 6.12 15.60 56.93
CA ASN A 150 4.93 15.63 56.10
C ASN A 150 4.25 17.01 56.15
N SER A 151 4.03 17.56 57.35
CA SER A 151 3.37 18.86 57.52
C SER A 151 4.17 20.01 56.92
N GLN A 152 5.50 19.87 56.84
CA GLN A 152 6.43 20.85 56.27
C GLN A 152 6.81 20.57 54.80
N PHE A 153 6.24 19.54 54.18
CA PHE A 153 6.65 19.13 52.82
C PHE A 153 6.57 20.27 51.79
N SER A 154 5.50 21.05 51.85
CA SER A 154 5.27 22.17 50.94
C SER A 154 6.29 23.31 51.12
N SER A 155 6.80 23.51 52.35
CA SER A 155 7.82 24.54 52.63
C SER A 155 9.23 24.15 52.17
N PHE A 156 9.52 22.86 51.97
CA PHE A 156 10.84 22.45 51.50
C PHE A 156 11.07 22.78 50.03
N SER A 157 12.27 23.25 49.70
CA SER A 157 12.72 23.38 48.31
C SER A 157 12.87 22.00 47.65
N PRO A 158 12.87 21.90 46.30
CA PRO A 158 13.05 20.63 45.61
C PRO A 158 14.32 19.86 46.03
N GLY A 159 15.42 20.58 46.27
CA GLY A 159 16.67 20.00 46.76
C GLY A 159 16.52 19.37 48.14
N TRP A 160 15.85 20.05 49.07
CA TRP A 160 15.60 19.54 50.42
C TRP A 160 14.68 18.32 50.41
N ARG A 161 13.63 18.32 49.59
CA ARG A 161 12.74 17.16 49.43
C ARG A 161 13.52 15.93 48.96
N LYS A 162 14.42 16.09 47.99
CA LYS A 162 15.28 15.03 47.48
C LYS A 162 16.28 14.54 48.54
N PHE A 163 16.96 15.45 49.22
CA PHE A 163 17.92 15.12 50.29
C PHE A 163 17.24 14.32 51.41
N LEU A 164 16.10 14.81 51.91
CA LEU A 164 15.33 14.15 52.97
C LEU A 164 14.89 12.75 52.53
N TRP A 165 14.32 12.63 51.32
CA TRP A 165 13.89 11.33 50.80
C TRP A 165 15.06 10.34 50.65
N ASN A 166 16.20 10.80 50.16
CA ASN A 166 17.41 9.97 50.03
C ASN A 166 17.94 9.48 51.38
N GLY A 167 17.70 10.20 52.48
CA GLY A 167 18.06 9.76 53.83
C GLY A 167 17.00 8.88 54.51
N ILE A 168 15.73 9.02 54.12
CA ILE A 168 14.61 8.22 54.64
C ILE A 168 14.54 6.86 53.94
N TRP A 169 14.73 6.82 52.62
CA TRP A 169 14.64 5.59 51.82
C TRP A 169 15.44 4.41 52.40
N PRO A 170 16.71 4.57 52.82
CA PRO A 170 17.52 3.46 53.32
C PRO A 170 16.96 2.86 54.61
N GLN A 171 16.32 3.69 55.44
CA GLN A 171 15.62 3.24 56.65
C GLN A 171 14.39 2.41 56.34
N LEU A 172 13.64 2.78 55.30
CA LEU A 172 12.50 1.98 54.85
C LEU A 172 12.98 0.62 54.33
N ILE A 173 14.08 0.59 53.58
CA ILE A 173 14.68 -0.65 53.05
C ILE A 173 15.15 -1.58 54.17
N GLN A 174 15.86 -1.08 55.18
CA GLN A 174 16.34 -1.90 56.30
C GLN A 174 15.20 -2.54 57.10
N ASN A 175 14.04 -1.89 57.16
CA ASN A 175 12.87 -2.36 57.90
C ASN A 175 11.94 -3.30 57.12
N LEU A 176 12.24 -3.59 55.84
CA LEU A 176 11.45 -4.53 55.04
C LEU A 176 11.35 -5.93 55.68
N ASN A 177 12.42 -6.40 56.33
CA ASN A 177 12.48 -7.73 56.97
C ASN A 177 11.80 -7.80 58.35
N ASN A 178 11.57 -6.65 58.99
CA ASN A 178 10.92 -6.55 60.30
C ASN A 178 9.39 -6.47 60.20
N SER A 179 8.86 -6.40 58.97
CA SER A 179 7.44 -6.26 58.69
C SER A 179 6.78 -7.63 58.52
N VAL A 180 6.13 -8.13 59.57
CA VAL A 180 5.36 -9.38 59.53
C VAL A 180 4.02 -9.11 58.84
N GLY A 181 3.93 -9.39 57.53
CA GLY A 181 2.70 -9.33 56.74
C GLY A 181 2.63 -8.17 55.74
N PRO A 182 1.56 -8.06 54.92
CA PRO A 182 1.33 -6.95 53.99
C PRO A 182 0.89 -5.68 54.74
N LEU A 183 1.71 -5.26 55.71
CA LEU A 183 1.60 -3.99 56.40
C LEU A 183 2.33 -2.92 55.58
N GLN A 184 1.76 -1.72 55.57
CA GLN A 184 2.22 -0.55 54.82
C GLN A 184 3.68 -0.19 55.18
N TRP A 185 4.66 -0.74 54.45
CA TRP A 185 6.10 -0.52 54.69
C TRP A 185 6.54 0.92 54.38
N ILE A 186 5.70 1.68 53.64
CA ILE A 186 5.84 3.12 53.42
C ILE A 186 4.75 3.84 54.24
N PRO A 187 5.09 4.43 55.41
CA PRO A 187 4.14 5.18 56.24
C PRO A 187 3.33 6.22 55.44
N SER A 188 2.04 6.38 55.78
CA SER A 188 1.15 7.34 55.13
C SER A 188 1.62 8.80 55.28
N SER A 189 2.39 9.10 56.32
CA SER A 189 3.05 10.40 56.51
C SER A 189 4.10 10.71 55.44
N LEU A 190 4.64 9.72 54.74
CA LEU A 190 5.67 9.93 53.71
C LEU A 190 5.11 10.05 52.29
N GLN A 191 3.78 10.00 52.12
CA GLN A 191 3.13 10.05 50.81
C GLN A 191 3.61 11.21 49.92
N PRO A 192 3.75 12.47 50.41
CA PRO A 192 4.19 13.55 49.53
C PRO A 192 5.61 13.38 48.99
N PHE A 193 6.48 12.66 49.71
CA PHE A 193 7.86 12.43 49.31
C PHE A 193 7.99 11.37 48.22
N LEU A 194 6.95 10.60 47.91
CA LEU A 194 6.98 9.59 46.85
C LEU A 194 7.29 10.15 45.46
N VAL A 195 7.06 11.44 45.23
CA VAL A 195 7.46 12.13 44.00
C VAL A 195 8.99 12.19 43.81
N GLN A 196 9.76 11.86 44.85
CA GLN A 196 11.23 11.84 44.85
C GLN A 196 11.82 10.45 44.58
N VAL A 197 10.99 9.42 44.37
CA VAL A 197 11.46 8.06 44.05
C VAL A 197 12.22 8.07 42.72
N THR A 198 13.38 7.43 42.69
CA THR A 198 14.26 7.37 41.52
C THR A 198 14.36 5.94 40.96
N PRO A 199 14.83 5.77 39.71
CA PRO A 199 15.10 4.44 39.14
C PRO A 199 16.07 3.58 39.97
N ASP A 200 17.07 4.20 40.60
CA ASP A 200 18.05 3.51 41.45
C ASP A 200 17.42 2.92 42.71
N MET A 201 16.42 3.60 43.26
CA MET A 201 15.64 3.12 44.40
C MET A 201 14.82 1.87 44.03
N VAL A 202 14.18 1.85 42.86
CA VAL A 202 13.48 0.66 42.37
C VAL A 202 14.47 -0.47 42.06
N THR A 203 15.64 -0.14 41.50
CA THR A 203 16.72 -1.11 41.24
C THR A 203 17.25 -1.71 42.54
N CYS A 204 17.33 -0.93 43.62
CA CYS A 204 17.68 -1.44 44.93
C CYS A 204 16.71 -2.54 45.39
N LEU A 205 15.40 -2.33 45.25
CA LEU A 205 14.41 -3.36 45.62
C LEU A 205 14.61 -4.66 44.83
N GLN A 206 15.02 -4.56 43.57
CA GLN A 206 15.39 -5.71 42.76
C GLN A 206 16.60 -6.45 43.34
N GLN A 207 17.65 -5.72 43.76
CA GLN A 207 18.85 -6.28 44.39
C GLN A 207 18.55 -6.97 45.73
N GLN A 208 17.59 -6.43 46.49
CA GLN A 208 17.12 -7.01 47.76
C GLN A 208 16.15 -8.19 47.57
N ASN A 209 15.81 -8.55 46.31
CA ASN A 209 14.89 -9.63 45.96
C ASN A 209 13.53 -9.57 46.67
N VAL A 210 12.99 -8.36 46.91
CA VAL A 210 11.74 -8.16 47.68
C VAL A 210 10.55 -8.92 47.08
N THR A 211 9.55 -9.28 47.89
CA THR A 211 8.37 -10.02 47.40
C THR A 211 7.50 -9.18 46.45
N CYS A 212 6.67 -9.83 45.64
CA CYS A 212 5.70 -9.14 44.78
C CYS A 212 4.77 -8.22 45.58
N GLY A 213 4.35 -8.61 46.80
CA GLY A 213 3.51 -7.77 47.64
C GLY A 213 4.17 -6.44 48.03
N ILE A 214 5.47 -6.46 48.38
CA ILE A 214 6.22 -5.24 48.71
C ILE A 214 6.32 -4.31 47.49
N PHE A 215 6.61 -4.89 46.31
CA PHE A 215 6.68 -4.14 45.05
C PHE A 215 5.32 -3.56 44.64
N GLN A 216 4.24 -4.33 44.73
CA GLN A 216 2.89 -3.87 44.37
C GLN A 216 2.41 -2.77 45.31
N GLU A 217 2.77 -2.82 46.60
CA GLU A 217 2.51 -1.72 47.52
C GLU A 217 3.31 -0.47 47.14
N LEU A 218 4.57 -0.58 46.67
CA LEU A 218 5.30 0.56 46.11
C LEU A 218 4.55 1.14 44.90
N VAL A 219 4.15 0.31 43.94
CA VAL A 219 3.45 0.76 42.73
C VAL A 219 2.16 1.50 43.09
N LYS A 220 1.36 0.95 43.99
CA LYS A 220 0.14 1.59 44.51
C LYS A 220 0.41 2.97 45.12
N ASN A 221 1.50 3.10 45.88
CA ASN A 221 1.91 4.38 46.46
C ASN A 221 2.40 5.37 45.39
N LEU A 222 3.19 4.90 44.42
CA LEU A 222 3.62 5.70 43.28
C LEU A 222 2.43 6.13 42.40
N ASP A 223 1.39 5.31 42.30
CA ASP A 223 0.15 5.60 41.59
C ASP A 223 -0.56 6.83 42.20
N LEU A 224 -0.67 6.87 43.53
CA LEU A 224 -1.22 8.01 44.26
C LEU A 224 -0.37 9.29 44.09
N ALA A 225 0.95 9.13 43.96
CA ALA A 225 1.88 10.22 43.74
C ALA A 225 1.96 10.67 42.26
N PHE A 226 1.50 9.83 41.33
CA PHE A 226 1.66 10.02 39.89
C PHE A 226 1.20 11.40 39.41
N PRO A 227 0.02 11.94 39.80
CA PRO A 227 -0.44 13.26 39.35
C PRO A 227 0.47 14.42 39.77
N LYS A 228 1.28 14.23 40.82
CA LYS A 228 2.19 15.23 41.39
C LYS A 228 3.63 15.11 40.88
N MET A 229 3.96 14.02 40.18
CA MET A 229 5.27 13.84 39.54
C MET A 229 5.41 14.68 38.28
N THR A 230 6.66 15.03 37.94
CA THR A 230 6.99 15.64 36.65
C THR A 230 6.89 14.60 35.53
N ASP A 231 6.64 15.03 34.29
CA ASP A 231 6.56 14.12 33.15
C ASP A 231 7.87 13.34 32.93
N VAL A 232 9.01 14.00 33.13
CA VAL A 232 10.33 13.35 33.11
C VAL A 232 10.41 12.27 34.20
N GLY A 233 10.01 12.59 35.43
CA GLY A 233 10.01 11.64 36.55
C GLY A 233 9.15 10.40 36.26
N ARG A 234 7.95 10.60 35.69
CA ARG A 234 7.05 9.52 35.29
C ARG A 234 7.68 8.61 34.22
N GLN A 235 8.28 9.20 33.20
CA GLN A 235 8.90 8.46 32.09
C GLN A 235 10.13 7.65 32.51
N VAL A 236 11.00 8.20 33.38
CA VAL A 236 12.23 7.50 33.79
C VAL A 236 11.97 6.37 34.79
N LEU A 237 10.87 6.41 35.53
CA LEU A 237 10.52 5.35 36.48
C LEU A 237 9.98 4.09 35.81
N TYR A 238 9.24 4.22 34.69
CA TYR A 238 8.66 3.06 34.01
C TYR A 238 9.69 1.96 33.64
N PRO A 239 10.85 2.27 33.02
CA PRO A 239 11.88 1.28 32.74
C PRO A 239 12.36 0.50 33.98
N ALA A 240 12.44 1.16 35.14
CA ALA A 240 12.86 0.52 36.39
C ALA A 240 11.77 -0.43 36.92
N LEU A 241 10.50 -0.02 36.88
CA LEU A 241 9.36 -0.89 37.23
C LEU A 241 9.30 -2.12 36.32
N LYS A 242 9.46 -1.91 35.00
CA LYS A 242 9.54 -2.99 34.01
C LYS A 242 10.72 -3.93 34.29
N SER A 243 11.89 -3.39 34.60
CA SER A 243 13.10 -4.19 34.93
C SER A 243 12.87 -5.08 36.14
N PHE A 244 12.25 -4.54 37.20
CA PHE A 244 11.91 -5.31 38.38
C PHE A 244 11.02 -6.51 38.04
N LEU A 245 9.94 -6.28 37.28
CA LEU A 245 9.00 -7.32 36.85
C LEU A 245 9.67 -8.39 35.98
N ALA A 246 10.51 -7.98 35.03
CA ALA A 246 11.27 -8.90 34.18
C ALA A 246 12.27 -9.75 35.00
N ASN A 247 12.92 -9.16 35.99
CA ASN A 247 13.78 -9.91 36.91
C ASN A 247 12.98 -10.94 37.72
N LYS A 248 11.79 -10.58 38.23
CA LYS A 248 10.91 -11.52 38.93
C LYS A 248 10.46 -12.67 38.04
N GLN A 249 10.15 -12.40 36.78
CA GLN A 249 9.85 -13.44 35.81
C GLN A 249 11.02 -14.42 35.65
N ASN A 250 12.24 -13.92 35.55
CA ASN A 250 13.44 -14.76 35.39
C ASN A 250 13.76 -15.60 36.63
N VAL A 251 13.57 -15.04 37.84
CA VAL A 251 13.94 -15.71 39.10
C VAL A 251 12.84 -16.65 39.60
N SER A 252 11.56 -16.29 39.42
CA SER A 252 10.42 -16.99 40.02
C SER A 252 9.43 -17.58 39.01
N GLY A 253 9.69 -17.41 37.71
CA GLY A 253 8.81 -17.87 36.63
C GLY A 253 7.58 -17.00 36.38
N SER A 254 7.37 -15.94 37.15
CA SER A 254 6.22 -15.03 37.01
C SER A 254 6.61 -13.58 37.32
N ALA A 255 6.14 -12.64 36.50
CA ALA A 255 6.23 -11.20 36.77
C ALA A 255 5.11 -10.73 37.71
N CYS A 256 4.98 -11.37 38.87
CA CYS A 256 3.89 -11.09 39.83
C CYS A 256 2.49 -11.26 39.22
N SER A 257 2.33 -12.26 38.34
CA SER A 257 1.12 -12.54 37.53
C SER A 257 0.34 -13.78 37.96
N GLN A 258 0.70 -14.40 39.08
CA GLN A 258 -0.01 -15.59 39.58
C GLN A 258 -1.42 -15.23 40.07
N ASN A 259 -2.42 -16.00 39.64
CA ASN A 259 -3.82 -15.93 40.10
C ASN A 259 -4.49 -14.54 39.98
N THR A 260 -4.15 -13.75 38.97
CA THR A 260 -4.74 -12.43 38.73
C THR A 260 -5.27 -12.31 37.30
N THR A 261 -6.32 -11.50 37.11
CA THR A 261 -6.75 -11.07 35.78
C THR A 261 -5.79 -10.01 35.23
N SER A 262 -5.88 -9.75 33.92
CA SER A 262 -5.01 -8.78 33.24
C SER A 262 -5.20 -7.34 33.75
N SER A 263 -6.43 -6.94 34.07
CA SER A 263 -6.75 -5.63 34.68
C SER A 263 -6.13 -5.48 36.05
N VAL A 264 -6.36 -6.45 36.93
CA VAL A 264 -5.81 -6.44 38.29
C VAL A 264 -4.29 -6.48 38.26
N TRP A 265 -3.71 -7.25 37.33
CA TRP A 265 -2.27 -7.32 37.16
C TRP A 265 -1.66 -5.97 36.73
N ILE A 266 -2.24 -5.29 35.74
CA ILE A 266 -1.77 -3.95 35.34
C ILE A 266 -1.90 -2.97 36.51
N GLN A 267 -3.05 -2.94 37.18
CA GLN A 267 -3.30 -2.03 38.28
C GLN A 267 -2.28 -2.21 39.41
N GLN A 268 -2.00 -3.45 39.81
CA GLN A 268 -1.10 -3.75 40.94
C GLN A 268 0.38 -3.58 40.59
N ASN A 269 0.79 -3.86 39.36
CA ASN A 269 2.20 -3.94 38.99
C ASN A 269 2.71 -2.73 38.20
N LEU A 270 1.83 -1.95 37.58
CA LEU A 270 2.20 -0.79 36.79
C LEU A 270 1.37 0.47 37.10
N GLY A 271 0.12 0.35 37.57
CA GLY A 271 -0.75 1.50 37.84
C GLY A 271 -0.84 2.45 36.64
N MET A 272 -0.78 3.76 36.88
CA MET A 272 -0.74 4.83 35.89
C MET A 272 0.53 4.84 35.04
N PHE A 273 1.61 4.17 35.47
CA PHE A 273 2.83 4.03 34.64
C PHE A 273 2.63 3.05 33.48
N SER A 274 1.55 2.26 33.49
CA SER A 274 1.16 1.41 32.36
C SER A 274 0.97 2.18 31.06
N GLN A 275 0.71 3.49 31.11
CA GLN A 275 0.60 4.32 29.90
C GLN A 275 1.89 4.41 29.07
N PHE A 276 3.05 4.13 29.69
CA PHE A 276 4.36 4.12 29.02
C PHE A 276 4.72 2.74 28.44
N ALA A 277 3.90 1.72 28.71
CA ALA A 277 4.15 0.38 28.24
C ALA A 277 3.72 0.18 26.78
N SER A 278 4.50 -0.63 26.05
CA SER A 278 4.05 -1.14 24.76
C SER A 278 3.19 -2.40 24.95
N LEU A 279 2.40 -2.76 23.95
CA LEU A 279 1.67 -4.04 23.97
C LEU A 279 2.63 -5.24 24.12
N GLY A 280 3.83 -5.13 23.53
CA GLY A 280 4.88 -6.15 23.68
C GLY A 280 5.43 -6.25 25.09
N ASP A 281 5.42 -5.16 25.87
CA ASP A 281 5.83 -5.20 27.27
C ASP A 281 4.84 -6.01 28.10
N PHE A 282 3.53 -5.79 27.89
CA PHE A 282 2.50 -6.54 28.61
C PHE A 282 2.57 -8.04 28.32
N THR A 283 2.72 -8.43 27.06
CA THR A 283 2.79 -9.86 26.69
C THR A 283 4.11 -10.51 27.10
N ALA A 284 5.22 -9.76 27.12
CA ALA A 284 6.50 -10.27 27.60
C ALA A 284 6.48 -10.55 29.11
N LEU A 285 5.93 -9.61 29.89
CA LEU A 285 5.87 -9.72 31.36
C LEU A 285 4.78 -10.68 31.84
N ASN A 286 3.63 -10.67 31.18
CA ASN A 286 2.50 -11.54 31.50
C ASN A 286 2.09 -12.36 30.25
N PRO A 287 2.59 -13.60 30.10
CA PRO A 287 2.24 -14.44 28.96
C PRO A 287 0.75 -14.75 28.82
N ASN A 288 -0.03 -14.65 29.91
CA ASN A 288 -1.47 -14.84 29.93
C ASN A 288 -2.25 -13.51 29.82
N PHE A 289 -1.60 -12.43 29.36
CA PHE A 289 -2.23 -11.12 29.25
C PHE A 289 -3.33 -11.12 28.17
N ILE A 290 -4.53 -10.74 28.58
CA ILE A 290 -5.72 -10.58 27.76
C ILE A 290 -6.06 -9.08 27.73
N PRO A 291 -5.76 -8.36 26.64
CA PRO A 291 -5.92 -6.90 26.61
C PRO A 291 -7.39 -6.45 26.76
N MET A 292 -8.35 -7.28 26.33
CA MET A 292 -9.78 -7.02 26.48
C MET A 292 -10.21 -6.89 27.94
N ASP A 293 -9.59 -7.63 28.86
CA ASP A 293 -9.91 -7.59 30.29
C ASP A 293 -9.34 -6.35 30.99
N ALA A 294 -8.50 -5.57 30.29
CA ALA A 294 -7.74 -4.47 30.85
C ALA A 294 -7.98 -3.13 30.14
N LEU A 295 -8.97 -3.01 29.24
CA LEU A 295 -9.20 -1.81 28.42
C LEU A 295 -9.28 -0.50 29.24
N SER A 296 -9.86 -0.53 30.44
CA SER A 296 -9.98 0.64 31.32
C SER A 296 -8.64 1.17 31.85
N PHE A 297 -7.56 0.38 31.72
CA PHE A 297 -6.20 0.73 32.15
C PHE A 297 -5.27 0.97 30.95
N LEU A 298 -5.78 0.89 29.72
CA LEU A 298 -5.00 1.10 28.51
C LEU A 298 -5.26 2.50 27.93
N THR A 299 -4.23 3.09 27.33
CA THR A 299 -4.36 4.33 26.56
C THR A 299 -5.05 4.05 25.22
N LEU A 300 -5.65 5.08 24.60
CA LEU A 300 -6.22 4.96 23.25
C LEU A 300 -5.19 4.45 22.23
N GLN A 301 -3.93 4.84 22.37
CA GLN A 301 -2.85 4.34 21.52
C GLN A 301 -2.60 2.83 21.71
N GLN A 302 -2.62 2.35 22.96
CA GLN A 302 -2.49 0.92 23.26
C GLN A 302 -3.69 0.11 22.73
N ILE A 303 -4.92 0.63 22.91
CA ILE A 303 -6.14 -0.01 22.38
C ILE A 303 -6.09 -0.03 20.85
N ALA A 304 -5.65 1.04 20.20
CA ALA A 304 -5.51 1.12 18.75
C ALA A 304 -4.45 0.14 18.21
N ASN A 305 -3.28 0.06 18.86
CA ASN A 305 -2.23 -0.91 18.55
C ASN A 305 -2.76 -2.34 18.66
N PHE A 306 -3.59 -2.63 19.66
CA PHE A 306 -4.23 -3.92 19.83
C PHE A 306 -5.33 -4.20 18.80
N SER A 307 -6.07 -3.18 18.38
CA SER A 307 -7.20 -3.30 17.43
C SER A 307 -6.80 -3.75 16.03
N VAL A 308 -5.51 -3.62 15.67
CA VAL A 308 -4.95 -4.09 14.40
C VAL A 308 -4.38 -5.53 14.47
N TYR A 309 -4.73 -6.31 15.51
CA TYR A 309 -4.43 -7.74 15.59
C TYR A 309 -5.67 -8.57 15.18
N SER A 310 -5.45 -9.62 14.38
CA SER A 310 -6.46 -10.28 13.53
C SER A 310 -7.57 -11.04 14.27
N ASN A 311 -7.41 -11.33 15.56
CA ASN A 311 -8.35 -12.15 16.33
C ASN A 311 -9.51 -11.36 16.99
N LEU A 312 -9.51 -10.02 16.94
CA LEU A 312 -10.48 -9.20 17.67
C LEU A 312 -11.47 -8.46 16.79
N ILE A 313 -11.07 -8.18 15.55
CA ILE A 313 -11.85 -7.37 14.61
C ILE A 313 -13.21 -8.01 14.31
N ASN A 314 -13.34 -9.35 14.47
CA ASN A 314 -14.55 -10.11 14.18
C ASN A 314 -15.48 -10.33 15.40
N ASN A 315 -15.10 -9.90 16.61
CA ASN A 315 -15.89 -10.13 17.81
C ASN A 315 -16.74 -8.90 18.15
N SER A 316 -18.07 -9.02 18.06
CA SER A 316 -19.02 -7.92 18.32
C SER A 316 -18.92 -7.36 19.74
N ALA A 317 -18.69 -8.20 20.75
CA ALA A 317 -18.49 -7.75 22.12
C ALA A 317 -17.19 -6.96 22.28
N ALA A 318 -16.13 -7.38 21.58
CA ALA A 318 -14.86 -6.66 21.58
C ALA A 318 -14.99 -5.27 20.94
N VAL A 319 -15.70 -5.18 19.80
CA VAL A 319 -16.03 -3.90 19.17
C VAL A 319 -16.84 -3.01 20.11
N GLY A 320 -17.87 -3.54 20.77
CA GLY A 320 -18.67 -2.78 21.74
C GLY A 320 -17.83 -2.17 22.87
N ASN A 321 -16.89 -2.94 23.42
CA ASN A 321 -16.00 -2.45 24.48
C ASN A 321 -15.00 -1.40 23.98
N ILE A 322 -14.46 -1.55 22.76
CA ILE A 322 -13.60 -0.53 22.14
C ILE A 322 -14.38 0.78 21.94
N LEU A 323 -15.62 0.71 21.43
CA LEU A 323 -16.47 1.89 21.25
C LEU A 323 -16.80 2.57 22.58
N ALA A 324 -16.98 1.81 23.66
CA ALA A 324 -17.19 2.36 24.99
C ALA A 324 -15.97 3.15 25.50
N ALA A 325 -14.75 2.76 25.10
CA ALA A 325 -13.52 3.49 25.42
C ALA A 325 -13.38 4.82 24.65
N VAL A 326 -14.07 4.99 23.52
CA VAL A 326 -14.09 6.24 22.72
C VAL A 326 -15.43 6.98 22.88
N SER A 327 -15.63 7.52 24.08
CA SER A 327 -16.92 8.06 24.53
C SER A 327 -17.29 9.43 23.95
N ASN A 328 -16.31 10.26 23.54
CA ASN A 328 -16.52 11.60 23.01
C ASN A 328 -15.78 11.84 21.68
N ILE A 329 -16.10 12.93 20.98
CA ILE A 329 -15.54 13.21 19.65
C ILE A 329 -14.01 13.29 19.65
N SER A 330 -13.38 13.93 20.64
CA SER A 330 -11.91 14.02 20.71
C SER A 330 -11.31 12.62 20.82
N SER A 331 -11.84 11.79 21.73
CA SER A 331 -11.36 10.42 21.92
C SER A 331 -11.52 9.56 20.67
N VAL A 332 -12.60 9.74 19.88
CA VAL A 332 -12.81 9.02 18.62
C VAL A 332 -11.75 9.43 17.59
N LEU A 333 -11.49 10.73 17.45
CA LEU A 333 -10.50 11.25 16.49
C LEU A 333 -9.07 10.86 16.88
N ASP A 334 -8.71 10.98 18.17
CA ASP A 334 -7.40 10.58 18.70
C ASP A 334 -7.16 9.07 18.56
N PHE A 335 -8.21 8.27 18.79
CA PHE A 335 -8.17 6.84 18.57
C PHE A 335 -7.97 6.50 17.09
N LEU A 336 -8.70 7.12 16.16
CA LEU A 336 -8.52 6.89 14.73
C LEU A 336 -7.13 7.28 14.24
N SER A 337 -6.58 8.40 14.75
CA SER A 337 -5.19 8.80 14.47
C SER A 337 -4.20 7.73 14.93
N SER A 338 -4.36 7.23 16.16
CA SER A 338 -3.53 6.15 16.70
C SER A 338 -3.71 4.83 15.92
N LEU A 339 -4.94 4.55 15.48
CA LEU A 339 -5.28 3.36 14.70
C LEU A 339 -4.63 3.38 13.32
N ASN A 340 -4.63 4.54 12.65
CA ASN A 340 -3.93 4.73 11.39
C ASN A 340 -2.42 4.51 11.57
N ALA A 341 -1.82 5.05 12.63
CA ALA A 341 -0.40 4.82 12.94
C ALA A 341 -0.09 3.33 13.19
N ALA A 342 -0.93 2.65 13.97
CA ALA A 342 -0.82 1.22 14.23
C ALA A 342 -0.96 0.37 12.96
N ALA A 343 -1.92 0.71 12.09
CA ALA A 343 -2.15 0.03 10.83
C ALA A 343 -0.97 0.20 9.87
N MET A 344 -0.43 1.42 9.76
CA MET A 344 0.77 1.71 8.97
C MET A 344 1.98 0.90 9.45
N ALA A 345 2.21 0.81 10.76
CA ALA A 345 3.31 0.02 11.33
C ALA A 345 3.24 -1.47 10.96
N LYS A 346 2.06 -1.96 10.55
CA LYS A 346 1.82 -3.34 10.12
C LYS A 346 1.53 -3.51 8.63
N ASN A 347 1.70 -2.47 7.83
CA ASN A 347 1.33 -2.46 6.39
C ASN A 347 -0.14 -2.81 6.13
N ILE A 348 -1.03 -2.48 7.07
CA ILE A 348 -2.48 -2.66 6.91
C ILE A 348 -3.04 -1.40 6.24
N SER A 349 -3.52 -1.52 5.01
CA SER A 349 -4.10 -0.41 4.25
C SER A 349 -5.57 -0.13 4.57
N SER A 350 -6.28 -1.14 5.09
CA SER A 350 -7.72 -1.11 5.33
C SER A 350 -8.11 -2.09 6.43
N LEU A 351 -9.00 -1.65 7.33
CA LEU A 351 -9.67 -2.53 8.29
C LEU A 351 -11.00 -3.01 7.74
N GLN A 352 -11.49 -4.13 8.27
CA GLN A 352 -12.72 -4.77 7.82
C GLN A 352 -13.83 -4.61 8.87
N PRO A 353 -15.10 -4.83 8.49
CA PRO A 353 -16.19 -4.92 9.46
C PRO A 353 -15.98 -6.10 10.42
N PRO A 354 -16.61 -6.10 11.61
CA PRO A 354 -17.49 -5.06 12.16
C PRO A 354 -16.79 -3.79 12.69
N LEU A 355 -15.51 -3.82 13.05
CA LEU A 355 -14.85 -2.68 13.70
C LEU A 355 -14.83 -1.41 12.84
N ALA A 356 -14.44 -1.51 11.57
CA ALA A 356 -14.37 -0.34 10.68
C ALA A 356 -15.73 0.35 10.53
N GLN A 357 -16.80 -0.44 10.35
CA GLN A 357 -18.17 0.06 10.24
C GLN A 357 -18.63 0.74 11.53
N ALA A 358 -18.34 0.14 12.68
CA ALA A 358 -18.68 0.69 13.98
C ALA A 358 -17.98 2.04 14.24
N LEU A 359 -16.71 2.15 13.88
CA LEU A 359 -15.95 3.40 14.01
C LEU A 359 -16.50 4.48 13.08
N LEU A 360 -16.81 4.15 11.82
CA LEU A 360 -17.47 5.08 10.89
C LEU A 360 -18.79 5.61 11.47
N ASN A 361 -19.67 4.71 11.93
CA ASN A 361 -20.94 5.09 12.56
C ASN A 361 -20.71 6.04 13.75
N ARG A 362 -19.77 5.68 14.64
CA ARG A 362 -19.45 6.46 15.82
C ARG A 362 -18.89 7.84 15.46
N THR A 363 -18.04 7.94 14.44
CA THR A 363 -17.47 9.20 13.98
C THR A 363 -18.54 10.12 13.42
N PHE A 364 -19.38 9.65 12.49
CA PHE A 364 -20.43 10.49 11.90
C PHE A 364 -21.52 10.86 12.91
N GLU A 365 -21.86 9.96 13.85
CA GLU A 365 -22.76 10.29 14.95
C GLU A 365 -22.19 11.42 15.84
N ALA A 366 -20.92 11.31 16.22
CA ALA A 366 -20.26 12.31 17.07
C ALA A 366 -20.06 13.65 16.35
N LEU A 367 -19.92 13.64 15.02
CA LEU A 367 -19.78 14.85 14.22
C LEU A 367 -21.10 15.53 13.88
N ARG A 368 -22.26 14.88 14.08
CA ARG A 368 -23.57 15.33 13.59
C ARG A 368 -23.90 16.80 13.90
N ALA A 369 -23.54 17.30 15.07
CA ALA A 369 -23.82 18.69 15.48
C ALA A 369 -22.91 19.73 14.80
N ASN A 370 -21.69 19.34 14.40
CA ASN A 370 -20.65 20.27 13.93
C ASN A 370 -20.29 20.05 12.44
N ILE A 371 -20.74 18.97 11.81
CA ILE A 371 -20.37 18.60 10.44
C ILE A 371 -20.82 19.65 9.40
N SER A 372 -21.84 20.44 9.71
CA SER A 372 -22.34 21.53 8.86
C SER A 372 -21.42 22.75 8.79
N SER A 373 -20.52 22.94 9.77
CA SER A 373 -19.57 24.07 9.79
C SER A 373 -18.21 23.73 9.18
N PHE A 374 -18.04 22.52 8.63
CA PHE A 374 -16.76 22.06 8.10
C PHE A 374 -16.33 22.84 6.85
N ASN A 375 -15.11 23.35 6.88
CA ASN A 375 -14.45 23.94 5.72
C ASN A 375 -13.62 22.89 4.95
N VAL A 376 -12.94 23.32 3.88
CA VAL A 376 -12.13 22.42 3.02
C VAL A 376 -11.04 21.67 3.79
N SER A 377 -10.40 22.33 4.76
CA SER A 377 -9.36 21.71 5.61
C SER A 377 -9.95 20.64 6.52
N ASP A 378 -11.14 20.88 7.09
CA ASP A 378 -11.81 19.90 7.96
C ASP A 378 -12.19 18.63 7.19
N TRP A 379 -12.74 18.79 5.97
CA TRP A 379 -13.04 17.65 5.09
C TRP A 379 -11.79 16.92 4.63
N THR A 380 -10.71 17.65 4.35
CA THR A 380 -9.41 17.06 4.01
C THR A 380 -8.88 16.22 5.17
N GLN A 381 -8.90 16.77 6.39
CA GLN A 381 -8.46 16.04 7.56
C GLN A 381 -9.34 14.80 7.80
N LEU A 382 -10.66 14.92 7.69
CA LEU A 382 -11.57 13.79 7.93
C LEU A 382 -11.40 12.68 6.90
N PHE A 383 -11.52 12.98 5.60
CA PHE A 383 -11.59 11.96 4.55
C PHE A 383 -10.23 11.47 4.06
N GLN A 384 -9.19 12.30 4.09
CA GLN A 384 -7.87 11.90 3.56
C GLN A 384 -6.96 11.36 4.67
N ASN A 385 -7.11 11.84 5.92
CA ASN A 385 -6.23 11.48 7.03
C ASN A 385 -6.93 10.61 8.07
N THR A 386 -7.97 11.11 8.73
CA THR A 386 -8.60 10.48 9.90
C THR A 386 -9.29 9.16 9.54
N LEU A 387 -10.13 9.13 8.50
CA LEU A 387 -10.87 7.93 8.12
C LEU A 387 -10.05 6.95 7.28
N SER A 388 -8.80 7.26 6.91
CA SER A 388 -8.02 6.57 5.88
C SER A 388 -8.04 5.04 5.95
N THR A 389 -7.92 4.45 7.15
CA THR A 389 -7.89 2.98 7.32
C THR A 389 -9.29 2.34 7.33
N VAL A 390 -10.33 3.09 7.68
CA VAL A 390 -11.72 2.58 7.77
C VAL A 390 -12.58 2.98 6.57
N LEU A 391 -12.14 3.96 5.78
CA LEU A 391 -12.88 4.54 4.66
C LEU A 391 -13.33 3.52 3.59
N PRO A 392 -12.60 2.43 3.29
CA PRO A 392 -13.11 1.39 2.38
C PRO A 392 -14.45 0.78 2.79
N GLU A 393 -14.81 0.89 4.06
CA GLU A 393 -16.05 0.38 4.62
C GLU A 393 -17.15 1.44 4.74
N ILE A 394 -16.97 2.64 4.18
CA ILE A 394 -18.02 3.65 4.15
C ILE A 394 -19.25 3.14 3.39
N THR A 395 -20.41 3.64 3.78
CA THR A 395 -21.70 3.27 3.19
C THR A 395 -22.51 4.52 2.84
N PRO A 396 -23.53 4.37 1.98
CA PRO A 396 -24.45 5.45 1.67
C PRO A 396 -25.08 6.14 2.89
N ASP A 397 -25.31 5.41 3.99
CA ASP A 397 -25.90 6.00 5.20
C ASP A 397 -24.99 7.05 5.83
N GLN A 398 -23.67 6.82 5.88
CA GLN A 398 -22.74 7.85 6.39
C GLN A 398 -22.57 8.99 5.39
N LEU A 399 -22.55 8.69 4.08
CA LEU A 399 -22.46 9.72 3.05
C LEU A 399 -23.69 10.64 3.05
N ASN A 400 -24.88 10.12 3.35
CA ASN A 400 -26.11 10.90 3.47
C ASN A 400 -26.13 11.83 4.70
N LEU A 401 -25.22 11.65 5.66
CA LEU A 401 -25.04 12.58 6.79
C LEU A 401 -24.18 13.79 6.42
N ILE A 402 -23.54 13.78 5.25
CA ILE A 402 -22.79 14.93 4.74
C ILE A 402 -23.78 16.03 4.33
N PRO A 403 -23.56 17.29 4.77
CA PRO A 403 -24.44 18.40 4.38
C PRO A 403 -24.54 18.55 2.86
N PRO A 404 -25.73 18.81 2.30
CA PRO A 404 -25.91 18.93 0.85
C PRO A 404 -25.23 20.18 0.25
N ASN A 405 -25.02 21.23 1.04
CA ASN A 405 -24.45 22.50 0.56
C ASN A 405 -22.93 22.54 0.74
N LEU A 406 -22.21 21.67 0.03
CA LEU A 406 -20.74 21.71 0.00
C LEU A 406 -20.25 22.73 -1.02
N THR A 407 -19.17 23.43 -0.68
CA THR A 407 -18.37 24.13 -1.69
C THR A 407 -17.64 23.12 -2.58
N CYS A 408 -17.19 23.55 -3.77
CA CYS A 408 -16.47 22.66 -4.66
C CYS A 408 -15.19 22.10 -4.05
N GLY A 409 -14.44 22.94 -3.31
CA GLY A 409 -13.24 22.49 -2.60
C GLY A 409 -13.54 21.43 -1.54
N SER A 410 -14.64 21.58 -0.79
CA SER A 410 -15.06 20.60 0.22
C SER A 410 -15.44 19.27 -0.42
N TYR A 411 -16.20 19.29 -1.51
CA TYR A 411 -16.52 18.09 -2.28
C TYR A 411 -15.26 17.41 -2.84
N GLN A 412 -14.35 18.17 -3.45
CA GLN A 412 -13.09 17.65 -3.97
C GLN A 412 -12.23 17.00 -2.87
N ALA A 413 -12.24 17.56 -1.66
CA ALA A 413 -11.54 16.98 -0.51
C ALA A 413 -12.09 15.59 -0.13
N ILE A 414 -13.41 15.41 -0.18
CA ILE A 414 -14.10 14.14 0.07
C ILE A 414 -13.78 13.13 -1.03
N ILE A 415 -13.99 13.50 -2.30
CA ILE A 415 -13.76 12.62 -3.45
C ILE A 415 -12.30 12.19 -3.54
N LYS A 416 -11.34 13.07 -3.21
CA LYS A 416 -9.92 12.71 -3.15
C LYS A 416 -9.64 11.65 -2.07
N GLY A 417 -10.30 11.73 -0.92
CA GLY A 417 -10.21 10.69 0.11
C GLY A 417 -10.76 9.36 -0.37
N LEU A 418 -11.99 9.37 -0.91
CA LEU A 418 -12.66 8.16 -1.43
C LEU A 418 -11.85 7.52 -2.57
N ASP A 419 -11.38 8.32 -3.52
CA ASP A 419 -10.57 7.87 -4.66
C ASP A 419 -9.27 7.18 -4.22
N SER A 420 -8.59 7.73 -3.21
CA SER A 420 -7.35 7.13 -2.67
C SER A 420 -7.55 5.72 -2.11
N LYS A 421 -8.79 5.35 -1.79
CA LYS A 421 -9.19 4.05 -1.24
C LYS A 421 -10.07 3.25 -2.20
N PHE A 422 -10.34 3.78 -3.38
CA PHE A 422 -11.27 3.20 -4.34
C PHE A 422 -10.97 1.73 -4.63
N SER A 423 -9.71 1.39 -4.95
CA SER A 423 -9.28 0.02 -5.24
C SER A 423 -9.36 -0.96 -4.06
N LYS A 424 -9.64 -0.48 -2.85
CA LYS A 424 -9.83 -1.28 -1.63
C LYS A 424 -11.29 -1.41 -1.21
N MET A 425 -12.19 -0.64 -1.81
CA MET A 425 -13.62 -0.75 -1.59
C MET A 425 -14.18 -1.93 -2.37
N ASP A 426 -15.22 -2.56 -1.83
CA ASP A 426 -16.01 -3.54 -2.57
C ASP A 426 -16.66 -2.88 -3.81
N PRO A 427 -16.66 -3.52 -5.00
CA PRO A 427 -17.24 -2.93 -6.22
C PRO A 427 -18.72 -2.52 -6.08
N VAL A 428 -19.51 -3.26 -5.30
CA VAL A 428 -20.92 -2.91 -5.03
C VAL A 428 -21.00 -1.62 -4.22
N LYS A 429 -20.09 -1.43 -3.24
CA LYS A 429 -20.01 -0.19 -2.45
C LYS A 429 -19.54 0.99 -3.29
N GLN A 430 -18.51 0.81 -4.13
CA GLN A 430 -18.06 1.86 -5.06
C GLN A 430 -19.22 2.38 -5.94
N GLN A 431 -20.02 1.46 -6.46
CA GLN A 431 -21.19 1.80 -7.27
C GLN A 431 -22.27 2.47 -6.41
N ALA A 432 -22.54 1.98 -5.20
CA ALA A 432 -23.50 2.59 -4.28
C ALA A 432 -23.12 4.04 -3.95
N ASP A 433 -21.88 4.27 -3.51
CA ASP A 433 -21.34 5.60 -3.19
C ASP A 433 -21.43 6.56 -4.37
N PHE A 434 -21.14 6.07 -5.58
CA PHE A 434 -21.32 6.84 -6.80
C PHE A 434 -22.77 7.28 -7.00
N GLN A 435 -23.72 6.36 -6.86
CA GLN A 435 -25.13 6.63 -7.12
C GLN A 435 -25.78 7.50 -6.04
N THR A 436 -25.33 7.39 -4.79
CA THR A 436 -25.96 8.11 -3.65
C THR A 436 -25.31 9.44 -3.35
N PHE A 437 -24.01 9.60 -3.62
CA PHE A 437 -23.27 10.82 -3.29
C PHE A 437 -22.70 11.54 -4.52
N VAL A 438 -21.83 10.88 -5.29
CA VAL A 438 -21.06 11.53 -6.37
C VAL A 438 -21.97 12.07 -7.48
N LYS A 439 -22.82 11.20 -8.07
CA LYS A 439 -23.69 11.57 -9.19
C LYS A 439 -24.77 12.59 -8.79
N PRO A 440 -25.48 12.44 -7.66
CA PRO A 440 -26.48 13.43 -7.24
C PRO A 440 -25.88 14.81 -6.92
N TYR A 441 -24.72 14.84 -6.24
CA TYR A 441 -24.07 16.11 -5.90
C TYR A 441 -23.69 16.88 -7.17
N LEU A 442 -22.99 16.25 -8.12
CA LEU A 442 -22.59 16.89 -9.37
C LEU A 442 -23.79 17.34 -10.22
N LYS A 443 -24.91 16.61 -10.21
CA LYS A 443 -26.12 17.01 -10.96
C LYS A 443 -26.89 18.17 -10.33
N LYS A 444 -27.01 18.24 -9.00
CA LYS A 444 -27.92 19.17 -8.32
C LYS A 444 -27.24 20.33 -7.61
N GLN A 445 -26.10 20.09 -6.98
CA GLN A 445 -25.50 20.97 -5.97
C GLN A 445 -24.12 21.45 -6.38
N GLY A 446 -23.45 20.75 -7.30
CA GLY A 446 -22.13 21.08 -7.81
C GLY A 446 -22.07 21.58 -9.26
N PRO A 447 -22.97 22.44 -9.81
CA PRO A 447 -22.72 23.04 -11.13
C PRO A 447 -21.34 23.70 -11.23
N ALA A 448 -20.85 24.35 -10.16
CA ALA A 448 -19.49 24.90 -10.11
C ALA A 448 -18.37 23.82 -10.16
N CYS A 449 -18.71 22.57 -9.90
CA CYS A 449 -17.80 21.40 -9.96
C CYS A 449 -18.02 20.53 -11.20
N SER A 450 -18.93 20.91 -12.09
CA SER A 450 -19.22 20.12 -13.28
C SER A 450 -19.29 20.94 -14.56
N GLN A 451 -19.80 22.17 -14.50
CA GLN A 451 -19.98 23.06 -15.64
C GLN A 451 -18.80 24.01 -15.80
N ASN A 452 -18.55 24.43 -17.06
CA ASN A 452 -17.48 25.34 -17.44
C ASN A 452 -16.06 24.87 -17.06
N LEU A 453 -15.90 23.57 -16.85
CA LEU A 453 -14.60 22.92 -16.68
C LEU A 453 -14.15 22.29 -17.99
N THR A 454 -12.84 22.14 -18.15
CA THR A 454 -12.32 21.24 -19.19
C THR A 454 -12.73 19.80 -18.89
N SER A 455 -12.81 18.95 -19.93
CA SER A 455 -13.09 17.52 -19.78
C SER A 455 -12.11 16.84 -18.80
N SER A 456 -10.84 17.27 -18.81
CA SER A 456 -9.78 16.75 -17.94
C SER A 456 -9.98 17.16 -16.48
N GLU A 457 -10.33 18.42 -16.21
CA GLU A 457 -10.61 18.88 -14.84
C GLU A 457 -11.83 18.17 -14.25
N LEU A 458 -12.89 17.99 -15.03
CA LEU A 458 -14.08 17.25 -14.61
C LEU A 458 -13.71 15.83 -14.15
N ILE A 459 -12.91 15.11 -14.94
CA ILE A 459 -12.48 13.76 -14.58
C ILE A 459 -11.49 13.79 -13.42
N ASN A 460 -10.37 14.50 -13.52
CA ASN A 460 -9.25 14.38 -12.58
C ASN A 460 -9.50 15.02 -11.21
N LEU A 461 -10.37 16.04 -11.13
CA LEU A 461 -10.65 16.74 -9.88
C LEU A 461 -11.95 16.28 -9.24
N ASN A 462 -13.01 16.09 -10.03
CA ASN A 462 -14.38 15.97 -9.49
C ASN A 462 -14.97 14.56 -9.56
N LEU A 463 -14.55 13.72 -10.50
CA LEU A 463 -15.04 12.35 -10.64
C LEU A 463 -14.02 11.30 -10.19
N LYS A 464 -12.74 11.53 -10.51
CA LYS A 464 -11.61 10.61 -10.33
C LYS A 464 -11.96 9.19 -10.80
N SER A 465 -11.65 8.15 -10.01
CA SER A 465 -11.97 6.76 -10.36
C SER A 465 -13.47 6.49 -10.51
N PHE A 466 -14.35 7.30 -9.90
CA PHE A 466 -15.80 7.14 -10.07
C PHE A 466 -16.30 7.53 -11.47
N SER A 467 -15.47 8.21 -12.27
CA SER A 467 -15.77 8.50 -13.68
C SER A 467 -16.10 7.23 -14.48
N GLN A 468 -15.58 6.07 -14.08
CA GLN A 468 -15.83 4.80 -14.76
C GLN A 468 -17.30 4.38 -14.76
N PHE A 469 -18.09 4.85 -13.78
CA PHE A 469 -19.51 4.51 -13.66
C PHE A 469 -20.43 5.37 -14.51
N LEU A 470 -19.92 6.45 -15.12
CA LEU A 470 -20.69 7.27 -16.04
C LEU A 470 -20.77 6.63 -17.43
N ASP A 471 -21.91 6.77 -18.07
CA ASP A 471 -22.03 6.61 -19.52
C ASP A 471 -21.64 7.89 -20.24
N TYR A 472 -21.33 7.80 -21.53
CA TYR A 472 -20.93 8.96 -22.33
C TYR A 472 -21.99 10.08 -22.33
N SER A 473 -23.28 9.72 -22.38
CA SER A 473 -24.37 10.70 -22.30
C SER A 473 -24.48 11.39 -20.94
N ASP A 474 -24.11 10.72 -19.85
CA ASP A 474 -24.09 11.35 -18.53
C ASP A 474 -22.95 12.38 -18.41
N PHE A 475 -21.81 12.18 -19.07
CA PHE A 475 -20.76 13.21 -19.14
C PHE A 475 -21.27 14.50 -19.79
N LEU A 476 -21.98 14.38 -20.93
CA LEU A 476 -22.57 15.52 -21.63
C LEU A 476 -23.67 16.20 -20.79
N ALA A 477 -24.42 15.43 -20.00
CA ALA A 477 -25.43 15.99 -19.09
C ALA A 477 -24.82 16.73 -17.90
N LEU A 478 -23.63 16.34 -17.44
CA LEU A 478 -22.89 17.02 -16.37
C LEU A 478 -22.15 18.27 -16.88
N ASN A 479 -21.60 18.19 -18.08
CA ASN A 479 -20.84 19.25 -18.75
C ASN A 479 -21.12 19.24 -20.25
N ALA A 480 -21.90 20.22 -20.72
CA ALA A 480 -22.25 20.33 -22.13
C ALA A 480 -21.04 20.53 -23.07
N ASN A 481 -19.91 21.02 -22.54
CA ASN A 481 -18.66 21.21 -23.27
C ASN A 481 -17.72 20.00 -23.17
N PHE A 482 -18.19 18.85 -22.68
CA PHE A 482 -17.37 17.66 -22.56
C PHE A 482 -16.98 17.12 -23.94
N THR A 483 -15.67 17.05 -24.17
CA THR A 483 -15.06 16.52 -25.39
C THR A 483 -14.29 15.24 -25.07
N ALA A 484 -14.76 14.09 -25.60
CA ALA A 484 -14.10 12.79 -25.38
C ALA A 484 -12.67 12.74 -25.92
N LEU A 485 -12.43 13.39 -27.08
CA LEU A 485 -11.13 13.37 -27.77
C LEU A 485 -10.00 13.93 -26.90
N ASP A 486 -10.30 14.91 -26.05
CA ASP A 486 -9.31 15.55 -25.16
C ASP A 486 -8.90 14.63 -23.98
N VAL A 487 -9.69 13.59 -23.70
CA VAL A 487 -9.55 12.74 -22.51
C VAL A 487 -9.65 11.25 -22.81
N LEU A 488 -9.46 10.83 -24.07
CA LEU A 488 -9.54 9.41 -24.46
C LEU A 488 -8.77 8.47 -23.50
N PRO A 489 -7.52 8.76 -23.09
CA PRO A 489 -6.77 7.89 -22.17
C PRO A 489 -7.42 7.74 -20.78
N LEU A 490 -8.23 8.71 -20.34
CA LEU A 490 -8.92 8.70 -19.05
C LEU A 490 -10.27 7.97 -19.10
N LEU A 491 -10.79 7.71 -20.31
CA LEU A 491 -12.03 6.97 -20.51
C LEU A 491 -11.79 5.47 -20.50
N ASN A 492 -12.71 4.72 -19.89
CA ASN A 492 -12.71 3.26 -20.00
C ASN A 492 -13.18 2.80 -21.40
N ILE A 493 -12.94 1.52 -21.72
CA ILE A 493 -13.23 0.97 -23.04
C ILE A 493 -14.71 1.15 -23.43
N ARG A 494 -15.64 0.91 -22.50
CA ARG A 494 -17.08 1.08 -22.73
C ARG A 494 -17.42 2.52 -23.13
N GLN A 495 -16.84 3.51 -22.43
CA GLN A 495 -17.06 4.93 -22.73
C GLN A 495 -16.50 5.31 -24.10
N ARG A 496 -15.31 4.81 -24.47
CA ARG A 496 -14.72 5.04 -25.80
C ARG A 496 -15.56 4.42 -26.92
N VAL A 497 -16.10 3.21 -26.71
CA VAL A 497 -17.01 2.54 -27.66
C VAL A 497 -18.29 3.35 -27.84
N ASN A 498 -18.93 3.78 -26.74
CA ASN A 498 -20.15 4.58 -26.78
C ASN A 498 -19.94 5.92 -27.52
N PHE A 499 -18.80 6.59 -27.29
CA PHE A 499 -18.42 7.78 -28.05
C PHE A 499 -18.26 7.47 -29.55
N THR A 500 -17.56 6.38 -29.88
CA THR A 500 -17.26 5.98 -31.26
C THR A 500 -18.53 5.70 -32.07
N LEU A 501 -19.54 5.06 -31.47
CA LEU A 501 -20.81 4.73 -32.14
C LEU A 501 -21.72 5.95 -32.35
N GLY A 502 -21.63 6.96 -31.48
CA GLY A 502 -22.47 8.16 -31.55
C GLY A 502 -21.87 9.30 -32.37
N ALA A 503 -20.59 9.22 -32.75
CA ALA A 503 -19.87 10.33 -33.38
C ALA A 503 -19.63 10.10 -34.88
N ASN A 504 -19.82 11.16 -35.68
CA ASN A 504 -19.36 11.19 -37.06
C ASN A 504 -17.90 11.67 -37.10
N LEU A 505 -16.96 10.74 -36.96
CA LEU A 505 -15.54 11.03 -36.80
C LEU A 505 -14.87 11.38 -38.15
N SER A 506 -14.09 12.47 -38.17
CA SER A 506 -13.12 12.73 -39.24
C SER A 506 -11.98 11.71 -39.23
N ALA A 507 -11.14 11.70 -40.25
CA ALA A 507 -9.99 10.80 -40.31
C ALA A 507 -9.02 10.98 -39.13
N ASP A 508 -8.72 12.23 -38.76
CA ASP A 508 -7.83 12.53 -37.64
C ASP A 508 -8.45 12.13 -36.29
N GLN A 509 -9.76 12.34 -36.12
CA GLN A 509 -10.47 11.94 -34.91
C GLN A 509 -10.55 10.42 -34.77
N ALA A 510 -10.80 9.71 -35.86
CA ALA A 510 -10.75 8.26 -35.92
C ALA A 510 -9.35 7.72 -35.58
N ALA A 511 -8.30 8.36 -36.10
CA ALA A 511 -6.92 8.03 -35.77
C ALA A 511 -6.63 8.23 -34.27
N SER A 512 -7.12 9.31 -33.65
CA SER A 512 -7.00 9.53 -32.20
C SER A 512 -7.71 8.47 -31.37
N VAL A 513 -8.95 8.08 -31.76
CA VAL A 513 -9.68 6.99 -31.09
C VAL A 513 -8.89 5.69 -31.16
N ALA A 514 -8.44 5.31 -32.35
CA ALA A 514 -7.64 4.11 -32.53
C ALA A 514 -6.33 4.19 -31.74
N GLY A 515 -5.57 5.29 -31.87
CA GLY A 515 -4.30 5.52 -31.17
C GLY A 515 -4.40 5.51 -29.64
N SER A 516 -5.60 5.64 -29.08
CA SER A 516 -5.84 5.48 -27.65
C SER A 516 -5.73 4.01 -27.17
N LEU A 517 -5.79 3.03 -28.06
CA LEU A 517 -5.67 1.60 -27.79
C LEU A 517 -4.19 1.20 -27.83
N GLN A 518 -3.53 1.17 -26.67
CA GLN A 518 -2.06 1.05 -26.62
C GLN A 518 -1.55 -0.36 -26.33
N ASN A 519 -2.42 -1.28 -25.88
CA ASN A 519 -2.04 -2.65 -25.55
C ASN A 519 -3.03 -3.67 -26.12
N ALA A 520 -2.62 -4.94 -26.16
CA ALA A 520 -3.42 -6.01 -26.75
C ALA A 520 -4.78 -6.18 -26.04
N GLY A 521 -4.83 -6.07 -24.71
CA GLY A 521 -6.07 -6.17 -23.95
C GLY A 521 -7.08 -5.10 -24.37
N ASP A 522 -6.65 -3.83 -24.41
CA ASP A 522 -7.49 -2.71 -24.84
C ASP A 522 -8.08 -2.93 -26.23
N VAL A 523 -7.25 -3.39 -27.18
CA VAL A 523 -7.69 -3.66 -28.56
C VAL A 523 -8.76 -4.76 -28.59
N TYR A 524 -8.53 -5.88 -27.88
CA TYR A 524 -9.46 -7.00 -27.85
C TYR A 524 -10.80 -6.65 -27.18
N ASP A 525 -10.74 -5.93 -26.07
CA ASP A 525 -11.92 -5.48 -25.33
C ASP A 525 -12.70 -4.44 -26.12
N PHE A 526 -12.01 -3.47 -26.72
CA PHE A 526 -12.63 -2.43 -27.54
C PHE A 526 -13.33 -3.02 -28.77
N LEU A 527 -12.62 -3.83 -29.56
CA LEU A 527 -13.21 -4.48 -30.74
C LEU A 527 -14.36 -5.42 -30.34
N GLY A 528 -14.24 -6.11 -29.20
CA GLY A 528 -15.28 -6.97 -28.68
C GLY A 528 -16.57 -6.22 -28.33
N GLN A 529 -16.44 -5.17 -27.52
CA GLN A 529 -17.57 -4.34 -27.11
C GLN A 529 -18.16 -3.57 -28.29
N LEU A 530 -17.32 -3.05 -29.18
CA LEU A 530 -17.77 -2.37 -30.40
C LEU A 530 -18.56 -3.32 -31.30
N ASN A 531 -18.06 -4.53 -31.55
CA ASN A 531 -18.79 -5.53 -32.35
C ASN A 531 -20.13 -5.93 -31.72
N ALA A 532 -20.19 -6.03 -30.39
CA ALA A 532 -21.42 -6.37 -29.67
C ALA A 532 -22.46 -5.24 -29.71
N ALA A 533 -22.02 -3.99 -29.73
CA ALA A 533 -22.89 -2.81 -29.75
C ALA A 533 -23.22 -2.32 -31.18
N PHE A 534 -22.42 -2.70 -32.18
CA PHE A 534 -22.59 -2.29 -33.56
C PHE A 534 -23.58 -3.20 -34.31
N ASN A 535 -24.80 -2.67 -34.56
CA ASN A 535 -25.85 -3.36 -35.34
C ASN A 535 -25.78 -3.07 -36.86
N GLY A 536 -24.77 -2.34 -37.33
CA GLY A 536 -24.61 -1.99 -38.74
C GLY A 536 -23.84 -3.03 -39.55
N SER A 537 -23.85 -2.90 -40.88
CA SER A 537 -23.08 -3.79 -41.77
C SER A 537 -21.61 -3.37 -41.92
N MET A 538 -21.29 -2.07 -41.89
CA MET A 538 -19.91 -1.54 -41.98
C MET A 538 -19.76 -0.18 -41.27
N LEU A 539 -18.60 0.04 -40.64
CA LEU A 539 -18.20 1.34 -40.09
C LEU A 539 -17.74 2.30 -41.19
N SER A 540 -17.62 3.60 -40.88
CA SER A 540 -17.05 4.57 -41.81
C SER A 540 -15.64 4.15 -42.23
N GLN A 541 -15.26 4.48 -43.47
CA GLN A 541 -13.96 4.11 -44.02
C GLN A 541 -12.78 4.65 -43.19
N PRO A 542 -12.78 5.92 -42.73
CA PRO A 542 -11.67 6.43 -41.91
C PRO A 542 -11.52 5.67 -40.58
N LEU A 543 -12.64 5.36 -39.92
CA LEU A 543 -12.63 4.62 -38.67
C LEU A 543 -12.18 3.17 -38.85
N SER A 544 -12.69 2.50 -39.89
CA SER A 544 -12.28 1.12 -40.20
C SER A 544 -10.77 1.03 -40.45
N GLN A 545 -10.22 1.97 -41.21
CA GLN A 545 -8.80 2.03 -41.52
C GLN A 545 -7.95 2.31 -40.27
N ALA A 546 -8.36 3.29 -39.46
CA ALA A 546 -7.64 3.66 -38.23
C ALA A 546 -7.60 2.48 -37.25
N LEU A 547 -8.74 1.80 -37.03
CA LEU A 547 -8.82 0.63 -36.15
C LEU A 547 -7.96 -0.51 -36.66
N LEU A 548 -7.99 -0.82 -37.96
CA LEU A 548 -7.14 -1.87 -38.53
C LEU A 548 -5.65 -1.53 -38.38
N ASN A 549 -5.24 -0.30 -38.73
CA ASN A 549 -3.85 0.13 -38.59
C ASN A 549 -3.36 -0.04 -37.15
N GLN A 550 -4.09 0.52 -36.17
CA GLN A 550 -3.69 0.41 -34.78
C GLN A 550 -3.69 -1.04 -34.29
N THR A 551 -4.71 -1.82 -34.65
CA THR A 551 -4.81 -3.22 -34.23
C THR A 551 -3.58 -4.02 -34.66
N PHE A 552 -3.15 -3.87 -35.92
CA PHE A 552 -1.94 -4.55 -36.39
C PHE A 552 -0.67 -4.00 -35.77
N GLU A 553 -0.56 -2.68 -35.60
CA GLU A 553 0.61 -2.06 -34.95
C GLU A 553 0.82 -2.55 -33.51
N VAL A 554 -0.26 -2.69 -32.74
CA VAL A 554 -0.22 -3.16 -31.34
C VAL A 554 0.03 -4.67 -31.26
N LEU A 555 -0.58 -5.46 -32.16
CA LEU A 555 -0.56 -6.93 -32.05
C LEU A 555 0.59 -7.59 -32.82
N LYS A 556 1.30 -6.88 -33.71
CA LYS A 556 2.34 -7.47 -34.58
C LYS A 556 3.43 -8.26 -33.84
N SER A 557 3.82 -7.82 -32.64
CA SER A 557 4.83 -8.50 -31.84
C SER A 557 4.34 -9.82 -31.25
N ASN A 558 3.03 -10.01 -31.10
CA ASN A 558 2.42 -11.23 -30.59
C ASN A 558 2.23 -12.30 -31.67
N PHE A 559 2.18 -11.91 -32.95
CA PHE A 559 1.84 -12.80 -34.07
C PHE A 559 2.73 -14.06 -34.18
N SER A 560 4.00 -13.99 -33.77
CA SER A 560 4.91 -15.15 -33.80
C SER A 560 4.51 -16.26 -32.82
N ASN A 561 3.76 -15.93 -31.77
CA ASN A 561 3.42 -16.85 -30.67
C ASN A 561 1.97 -17.35 -30.78
N TRP A 562 1.23 -16.90 -31.79
CA TRP A 562 -0.19 -17.19 -31.93
C TRP A 562 -0.47 -18.53 -32.60
N ASN A 563 -1.48 -19.22 -32.08
CA ASN A 563 -2.04 -20.44 -32.66
C ASN A 563 -3.28 -20.13 -33.53
N SER A 564 -3.88 -21.15 -34.13
CA SER A 564 -5.03 -20.99 -35.02
C SER A 564 -6.29 -20.42 -34.35
N SER A 565 -6.48 -20.68 -33.05
CA SER A 565 -7.59 -20.12 -32.27
C SER A 565 -7.44 -18.60 -32.12
N ASP A 566 -6.22 -18.10 -31.86
CA ASP A 566 -5.96 -16.66 -31.73
C ASP A 566 -6.28 -15.92 -33.03
N TRP A 567 -5.82 -16.45 -34.16
CA TRP A 567 -6.11 -15.89 -35.49
C TRP A 567 -7.60 -15.97 -35.85
N SER A 568 -8.28 -17.06 -35.50
CA SER A 568 -9.72 -17.20 -35.68
C SER A 568 -10.49 -16.15 -34.88
N GLN A 569 -10.16 -15.97 -33.60
CA GLN A 569 -10.79 -14.95 -32.76
C GLN A 569 -10.59 -13.54 -33.33
N LEU A 570 -9.38 -13.21 -33.79
CA LEU A 570 -9.13 -11.90 -34.37
C LEU A 570 -9.87 -11.70 -35.70
N PHE A 571 -9.67 -12.56 -36.71
CA PHE A 571 -10.17 -12.34 -38.07
C PHE A 571 -11.64 -12.67 -38.25
N GLN A 572 -12.14 -13.70 -37.58
CA GLN A 572 -13.50 -14.17 -37.79
C GLN A 572 -14.49 -13.46 -36.87
N ASN A 573 -14.07 -13.09 -35.65
CA ASN A 573 -14.93 -12.45 -34.67
C ASN A 573 -14.65 -10.94 -34.55
N LYS A 574 -13.45 -10.54 -34.08
CA LYS A 574 -13.17 -9.17 -33.65
C LYS A 574 -13.01 -8.16 -34.80
N LEU A 575 -12.43 -8.55 -35.94
CA LEU A 575 -12.21 -7.66 -37.08
C LEU A 575 -13.30 -7.72 -38.13
N SER A 576 -14.31 -8.58 -37.97
CA SER A 576 -15.22 -8.96 -39.06
C SER A 576 -15.91 -7.76 -39.74
N PHE A 577 -16.18 -6.68 -39.02
CA PHE A 577 -16.85 -5.47 -39.51
C PHE A 577 -15.90 -4.43 -40.13
N VAL A 578 -14.59 -4.53 -39.89
CA VAL A 578 -13.56 -3.65 -40.47
C VAL A 578 -12.73 -4.30 -41.57
N LEU A 579 -12.72 -5.63 -41.67
CA LEU A 579 -11.98 -6.37 -42.72
C LEU A 579 -12.20 -5.87 -44.17
N PRO A 580 -13.38 -5.34 -44.57
CA PRO A 580 -13.54 -4.77 -45.91
C PRO A 580 -12.58 -3.62 -46.24
N ALA A 581 -12.01 -2.96 -45.23
CA ALA A 581 -11.04 -1.88 -45.35
C ALA A 581 -9.57 -2.35 -45.22
N ILE A 582 -9.29 -3.66 -45.24
CA ILE A 582 -7.92 -4.17 -45.11
C ILE A 582 -7.04 -3.73 -46.29
N THR A 583 -5.79 -3.37 -45.99
CA THR A 583 -4.82 -2.83 -46.95
C THR A 583 -3.60 -3.75 -47.05
N PRO A 584 -2.81 -3.64 -48.14
CA PRO A 584 -1.56 -4.39 -48.28
C PRO A 584 -0.63 -4.25 -47.07
N GLY A 585 -0.56 -3.07 -46.46
CA GLY A 585 0.33 -2.81 -45.33
C GLY A 585 0.05 -3.68 -44.11
N GLN A 586 -1.22 -4.02 -43.84
CA GLN A 586 -1.56 -4.93 -42.73
C GLN A 586 -1.32 -6.40 -43.11
N LEU A 587 -1.63 -6.77 -44.36
CA LEU A 587 -1.47 -8.14 -44.85
C LEU A 587 -0.01 -8.60 -44.82
N ILE A 588 0.94 -7.72 -45.17
CA ILE A 588 2.37 -8.05 -45.17
C ILE A 588 2.97 -8.25 -43.77
N LEU A 589 2.29 -7.79 -42.71
CA LEU A 589 2.73 -8.00 -41.32
C LEU A 589 2.45 -9.43 -40.83
N ILE A 590 1.60 -10.18 -41.54
CA ILE A 590 1.30 -11.57 -41.22
C ILE A 590 2.45 -12.43 -41.72
N ASN A 591 3.17 -13.06 -40.80
CA ASN A 591 4.34 -13.87 -41.13
C ASN A 591 3.93 -15.09 -41.99
N GLN A 592 4.66 -15.35 -43.07
CA GLN A 592 4.45 -16.55 -43.91
C GLN A 592 4.84 -17.87 -43.21
N SER A 593 5.53 -17.80 -42.06
CA SER A 593 5.92 -18.98 -41.28
C SER A 593 4.79 -19.57 -40.44
N ILE A 594 3.62 -18.91 -40.33
CA ILE A 594 2.47 -19.42 -39.57
C ILE A 594 2.04 -20.82 -40.04
N SER A 595 1.35 -21.54 -39.14
CA SER A 595 0.82 -22.87 -39.43
C SER A 595 -0.30 -22.82 -40.49
N CYS A 596 -0.57 -23.96 -41.12
CA CYS A 596 -1.66 -24.09 -42.09
C CYS A 596 -3.01 -23.75 -41.45
N ASP A 597 -3.27 -24.23 -40.23
CA ASP A 597 -4.53 -23.96 -39.52
C ASP A 597 -4.68 -22.47 -39.21
N SER A 598 -3.60 -21.78 -38.81
CA SER A 598 -3.59 -20.34 -38.59
C SER A 598 -3.87 -19.57 -39.88
N TYR A 599 -3.24 -19.95 -40.99
CA TYR A 599 -3.47 -19.35 -42.29
C TYR A 599 -4.93 -19.54 -42.77
N GLN A 600 -5.44 -20.77 -42.68
CA GLN A 600 -6.81 -21.09 -43.07
C GLN A 600 -7.85 -20.35 -42.21
N ALA A 601 -7.55 -20.13 -40.92
CA ALA A 601 -8.38 -19.30 -40.06
C ALA A 601 -8.47 -17.84 -40.53
N ILE A 602 -7.35 -17.27 -41.01
CA ILE A 602 -7.30 -15.91 -41.58
C ILE A 602 -8.09 -15.86 -42.89
N VAL A 603 -7.85 -16.81 -43.80
CA VAL A 603 -8.55 -16.90 -45.10
C VAL A 603 -10.06 -17.04 -44.88
N ALA A 604 -10.50 -17.86 -43.93
CA ALA A 604 -11.91 -18.01 -43.60
C ALA A 604 -12.56 -16.68 -43.18
N GLY A 605 -11.89 -15.89 -42.32
CA GLY A 605 -12.37 -14.57 -41.90
C GLY A 605 -12.50 -13.59 -43.08
N LEU A 606 -11.47 -13.50 -43.91
CA LEU A 606 -11.46 -12.64 -45.11
C LEU A 606 -12.51 -13.08 -46.14
N ASN A 607 -12.65 -14.40 -46.35
CA ASN A 607 -13.60 -14.99 -47.29
C ASN A 607 -15.05 -14.67 -46.91
N SER A 608 -15.35 -14.67 -45.60
CA SER A 608 -16.68 -14.31 -45.10
C SER A 608 -17.07 -12.86 -45.44
N LYS A 609 -16.08 -11.98 -45.63
CA LYS A 609 -16.26 -10.56 -45.94
C LYS A 609 -15.95 -10.18 -47.39
N PHE A 610 -15.72 -11.17 -48.25
CA PHE A 610 -15.42 -10.98 -49.65
C PHE A 610 -16.47 -10.11 -50.39
N PRO A 611 -17.80 -10.32 -50.22
CA PRO A 611 -18.80 -9.52 -50.91
C PRO A 611 -18.80 -8.03 -50.51
N GLN A 612 -18.30 -7.71 -49.31
CA GLN A 612 -18.22 -6.35 -48.78
C GLN A 612 -16.93 -5.63 -49.22
N MET A 613 -15.93 -6.35 -49.73
CA MET A 613 -14.66 -5.78 -50.17
C MET A 613 -14.77 -5.15 -51.55
N THR A 614 -14.06 -4.04 -51.78
CA THR A 614 -13.89 -3.50 -53.13
C THR A 614 -13.06 -4.47 -54.00
N PRO A 615 -13.22 -4.46 -55.34
CA PRO A 615 -12.39 -5.29 -56.23
C PRO A 615 -10.88 -5.08 -56.02
N GLY A 616 -10.46 -3.85 -55.72
CA GLY A 616 -9.08 -3.53 -55.37
C GLY A 616 -8.62 -4.22 -54.08
N THR A 617 -9.45 -4.17 -53.03
CA THR A 617 -9.19 -4.88 -51.77
C THR A 617 -9.12 -6.39 -51.96
N GLN A 618 -10.05 -6.98 -52.72
CA GLN A 618 -10.07 -8.42 -53.01
C GLN A 618 -8.77 -8.87 -53.70
N LYS A 619 -8.35 -8.12 -54.73
CA LYS A 619 -7.08 -8.37 -55.43
C LYS A 619 -5.88 -8.21 -54.51
N ASN A 620 -5.89 -7.24 -53.60
CA ASN A 620 -4.82 -7.02 -52.64
C ASN A 620 -4.71 -8.15 -51.62
N VAL A 621 -5.83 -8.70 -51.13
CA VAL A 621 -5.83 -9.89 -50.26
C VAL A 621 -5.19 -11.07 -50.97
N PHE A 622 -5.58 -11.33 -52.22
CA PHE A 622 -4.98 -12.41 -53.00
C PHE A 622 -3.47 -12.21 -53.17
N LYS A 623 -3.06 -11.05 -53.71
CA LYS A 623 -1.67 -10.76 -54.08
C LYS A 623 -0.71 -10.70 -52.89
N ASN A 624 -1.14 -10.15 -51.75
CA ASN A 624 -0.23 -9.86 -50.63
C ASN A 624 -0.28 -10.90 -49.50
N LEU A 625 -1.28 -11.79 -49.47
CA LEU A 625 -1.42 -12.83 -48.44
C LEU A 625 -1.53 -14.23 -49.04
N ILE A 626 -2.53 -14.48 -49.88
CA ILE A 626 -2.86 -15.84 -50.33
C ILE A 626 -1.80 -16.37 -51.30
N GLN A 627 -1.53 -15.64 -52.37
CA GLN A 627 -0.56 -16.04 -53.40
C GLN A 627 0.84 -16.34 -52.83
N PRO A 628 1.47 -15.47 -52.01
CA PRO A 628 2.80 -15.76 -51.48
C PRO A 628 2.79 -16.93 -50.49
N TYR A 629 1.76 -17.07 -49.66
CA TYR A 629 1.67 -18.18 -48.71
C TYR A 629 1.53 -19.52 -49.41
N VAL A 630 0.63 -19.59 -50.39
CA VAL A 630 0.39 -20.82 -51.17
C VAL A 630 1.61 -21.21 -52.00
N LYS A 631 2.34 -20.25 -52.58
CA LYS A 631 3.61 -20.53 -53.29
C LYS A 631 4.67 -21.14 -52.38
N ASN A 632 4.68 -20.77 -51.10
CA ASN A 632 5.67 -21.24 -50.13
C ASN A 632 5.27 -22.57 -49.46
N LYS A 633 4.00 -22.70 -49.04
CA LYS A 633 3.51 -23.80 -48.18
C LYS A 633 2.24 -24.52 -48.69
N GLY A 634 1.70 -24.12 -49.84
CA GLY A 634 0.38 -24.55 -50.33
C GLY A 634 0.12 -26.06 -50.26
N PRO A 635 0.93 -26.90 -50.94
CA PRO A 635 0.75 -28.35 -50.91
C PRO A 635 0.79 -28.95 -49.50
N ALA A 636 1.60 -28.38 -48.60
CA ALA A 636 1.70 -28.83 -47.21
C ALA A 636 0.43 -28.54 -46.40
N CYS A 637 -0.36 -27.55 -46.80
CA CYS A 637 -1.64 -27.18 -46.18
C CYS A 637 -2.85 -27.91 -46.78
N SER A 638 -2.63 -28.73 -47.81
CA SER A 638 -3.70 -29.40 -48.57
C SER A 638 -3.70 -30.92 -48.33
N LYS A 639 -3.67 -31.33 -47.06
CA LYS A 639 -3.48 -32.74 -46.70
C LYS A 639 -4.77 -33.57 -46.64
N ASN A 640 -5.91 -32.97 -46.28
CA ASN A 640 -7.17 -33.68 -45.99
C ASN A 640 -8.38 -32.88 -46.51
N GLY A 641 -9.33 -33.56 -47.17
CA GLY A 641 -10.58 -32.98 -47.66
C GLY A 641 -10.85 -33.24 -49.14
N SER A 642 -12.07 -32.96 -49.60
CA SER A 642 -12.41 -32.92 -51.03
C SER A 642 -11.76 -31.71 -51.71
N SER A 643 -11.61 -31.75 -53.03
CA SER A 643 -11.11 -30.63 -53.84
C SER A 643 -11.84 -29.30 -53.53
N SER A 644 -13.15 -29.36 -53.25
CA SER A 644 -13.95 -28.19 -52.85
C SER A 644 -13.58 -27.63 -51.47
N VAL A 645 -13.33 -28.50 -50.49
CA VAL A 645 -12.88 -28.09 -49.14
C VAL A 645 -11.49 -27.49 -49.22
N LEU A 646 -10.58 -28.13 -49.96
CA LEU A 646 -9.20 -27.65 -50.14
C LEU A 646 -9.17 -26.28 -50.82
N LEU A 647 -9.95 -26.09 -51.89
CA LEU A 647 -10.07 -24.81 -52.59
C LEU A 647 -10.62 -23.73 -51.66
N ASN A 648 -11.69 -24.01 -50.92
CA ASN A 648 -12.33 -23.02 -50.04
C ASN A 648 -11.45 -22.65 -48.82
N GLN A 649 -10.75 -23.62 -48.22
CA GLN A 649 -9.90 -23.37 -47.05
C GLN A 649 -8.64 -22.57 -47.38
N ASN A 650 -8.02 -22.83 -48.54
CA ASN A 650 -6.76 -22.17 -48.90
C ASN A 650 -6.96 -20.90 -49.73
N PHE A 651 -7.97 -20.85 -50.60
CA PHE A 651 -8.21 -19.67 -51.46
C PHE A 651 -9.53 -18.97 -51.17
N GLY A 652 -10.57 -19.71 -50.74
CA GLY A 652 -11.92 -19.17 -50.66
C GLY A 652 -12.40 -18.60 -51.99
N LYS A 653 -13.18 -17.51 -51.93
CA LYS A 653 -13.65 -16.75 -53.10
C LYS A 653 -12.53 -15.96 -53.80
N PHE A 654 -11.37 -15.81 -53.17
CA PHE A 654 -10.21 -15.17 -53.80
C PHE A 654 -9.53 -16.05 -54.86
N SER A 655 -9.92 -17.33 -54.96
CA SER A 655 -9.48 -18.24 -56.02
C SER A 655 -9.67 -17.66 -57.41
N VAL A 656 -10.68 -16.81 -57.65
CA VAL A 656 -10.92 -16.14 -58.95
C VAL A 656 -9.72 -15.36 -59.49
N PHE A 657 -8.80 -14.91 -58.62
CA PHE A 657 -7.60 -14.16 -58.99
C PHE A 657 -6.37 -15.02 -59.24
N ALA A 658 -6.44 -16.33 -58.93
CA ALA A 658 -5.35 -17.27 -59.16
C ALA A 658 -5.36 -17.77 -60.60
N ASP A 659 -4.18 -17.99 -61.18
CA ASP A 659 -4.09 -18.74 -62.42
C ASP A 659 -4.30 -20.25 -62.14
N TYR A 660 -4.73 -21.00 -63.16
CA TYR A 660 -4.96 -22.44 -63.00
C TYR A 660 -3.72 -23.19 -62.48
N SER A 661 -2.53 -22.81 -62.94
CA SER A 661 -1.27 -23.40 -62.46
C SER A 661 -1.01 -23.12 -60.98
N GLU A 662 -1.44 -21.96 -60.45
CA GLU A 662 -1.32 -21.62 -59.03
C GLU A 662 -2.31 -22.42 -58.17
N LEU A 663 -3.51 -22.72 -58.70
CA LEU A 663 -4.45 -23.63 -58.02
C LEU A 663 -3.89 -25.04 -57.91
N VAL A 664 -3.36 -25.59 -59.02
CA VAL A 664 -2.81 -26.95 -59.06
C VAL A 664 -1.55 -27.05 -58.19
N SER A 665 -0.58 -26.16 -58.40
CA SER A 665 0.67 -26.17 -57.61
C SER A 665 0.43 -25.80 -56.14
N GLY A 666 -0.60 -25.01 -55.85
CA GLY A 666 -0.95 -24.58 -54.51
C GLY A 666 -1.71 -25.60 -53.68
N LEU A 667 -2.52 -26.45 -54.30
CA LEU A 667 -3.31 -27.47 -53.60
C LEU A 667 -2.68 -28.88 -53.69
N GLY A 668 -1.72 -29.08 -54.59
CA GLY A 668 -0.96 -30.32 -54.72
C GLY A 668 -1.79 -31.49 -55.25
N ASP A 669 -1.23 -32.69 -55.14
CA ASP A 669 -1.71 -33.90 -55.85
C ASP A 669 -3.11 -34.37 -55.47
N LYS A 670 -3.66 -33.90 -54.35
CA LYS A 670 -5.02 -34.24 -53.90
C LYS A 670 -6.11 -33.36 -54.51
N PHE A 671 -5.74 -32.28 -55.20
CA PHE A 671 -6.70 -31.42 -55.85
C PHE A 671 -7.01 -31.91 -57.26
N ASN A 672 -8.29 -32.15 -57.52
CA ASN A 672 -8.78 -32.45 -58.85
C ASN A 672 -9.78 -31.36 -59.29
N ALA A 673 -9.40 -30.62 -60.32
CA ALA A 673 -10.20 -29.54 -60.87
C ALA A 673 -11.56 -30.02 -61.43
N SER A 674 -11.69 -31.29 -61.84
CA SER A 674 -12.97 -31.83 -62.31
C SER A 674 -14.05 -31.83 -61.22
N ASP A 675 -13.65 -31.88 -59.95
CA ASP A 675 -14.57 -31.93 -58.81
C ASP A 675 -15.14 -30.54 -58.44
N VAL A 676 -14.54 -29.48 -58.98
CA VAL A 676 -14.84 -28.08 -58.62
C VAL A 676 -15.09 -27.19 -59.83
N VAL A 677 -15.40 -27.75 -60.99
CA VAL A 677 -15.68 -27.02 -62.24
C VAL A 677 -16.63 -25.82 -62.03
N PRO A 678 -17.74 -25.91 -61.28
CA PRO A 678 -18.63 -24.77 -61.06
C PRO A 678 -18.03 -23.62 -60.23
N SER A 679 -16.90 -23.86 -59.55
CA SER A 679 -16.20 -22.88 -58.71
C SER A 679 -15.02 -22.22 -59.42
N LEU A 680 -14.68 -22.66 -60.64
CA LEU A 680 -13.57 -22.12 -61.43
C LEU A 680 -14.03 -20.92 -62.26
N SER A 681 -13.16 -19.93 -62.39
CA SER A 681 -13.38 -18.77 -63.28
C SER A 681 -13.27 -19.19 -64.76
N PRO A 682 -13.87 -18.44 -65.70
CA PRO A 682 -13.77 -18.78 -67.13
C PRO A 682 -12.32 -18.94 -67.65
N PRO A 683 -11.35 -18.08 -67.26
CA PRO A 683 -9.93 -18.30 -67.59
C PRO A 683 -9.33 -19.58 -66.99
N GLN A 684 -9.75 -19.96 -65.77
CA GLN A 684 -9.32 -21.19 -65.14
C GLN A 684 -9.90 -22.42 -65.82
N LEU A 685 -11.17 -22.37 -66.22
CA LEU A 685 -11.84 -23.42 -67.01
C LEU A 685 -11.14 -23.64 -68.36
N ALA A 686 -10.75 -22.56 -69.03
CA ALA A 686 -10.00 -22.63 -70.29
C ALA A 686 -8.66 -23.34 -70.11
N ASN A 687 -7.89 -22.94 -69.09
CA ASN A 687 -6.62 -23.61 -68.79
C ASN A 687 -6.79 -25.05 -68.32
N PHE A 688 -7.85 -25.35 -67.56
CA PHE A 688 -8.19 -26.72 -67.19
C PHE A 688 -8.45 -27.58 -68.42
N ALA A 689 -9.23 -27.10 -69.38
CA ALA A 689 -9.52 -27.80 -70.64
C ALA A 689 -8.24 -28.10 -71.45
N LEU A 690 -7.26 -27.21 -71.43
CA LEU A 690 -5.97 -27.39 -72.11
C LEU A 690 -5.01 -28.36 -71.40
N ASN A 691 -5.17 -28.53 -70.09
CA ASN A 691 -4.26 -29.33 -69.25
C ASN A 691 -4.89 -30.64 -68.75
N THR A 692 -6.12 -30.96 -69.16
CA THR A 692 -6.83 -32.19 -68.78
C THR A 692 -7.15 -33.05 -69.99
N THR A 693 -7.36 -34.34 -69.75
CA THR A 693 -7.90 -35.21 -70.81
C THR A 693 -9.41 -34.98 -70.89
N MET A 694 -9.85 -34.36 -71.97
CA MET A 694 -11.27 -34.05 -72.18
C MET A 694 -12.10 -35.32 -72.40
N ASN A 695 -13.26 -35.37 -71.74
CA ASN A 695 -14.30 -36.35 -71.98
C ASN A 695 -15.68 -35.65 -72.00
N ALA A 696 -16.73 -36.36 -72.43
CA ALA A 696 -18.06 -35.77 -72.58
C ALA A 696 -18.63 -35.20 -71.26
N GLN A 697 -18.33 -35.82 -70.12
CA GLN A 697 -18.80 -35.35 -68.81
C GLN A 697 -18.14 -34.02 -68.43
N ILE A 698 -16.80 -33.95 -68.54
CA ILE A 698 -16.04 -32.73 -68.25
C ILE A 698 -16.45 -31.60 -69.20
N ALA A 699 -16.60 -31.88 -70.50
CA ALA A 699 -17.06 -30.90 -71.49
C ALA A 699 -18.42 -30.32 -71.11
N ASN A 700 -19.39 -31.18 -70.77
CA ASN A 700 -20.73 -30.74 -70.36
C ASN A 700 -20.69 -29.92 -69.07
N SER A 701 -19.85 -30.29 -68.10
CA SER A 701 -19.68 -29.51 -66.86
C SER A 701 -19.07 -28.13 -67.11
N ILE A 702 -18.06 -28.02 -68.00
CA ILE A 702 -17.46 -26.73 -68.37
C ILE A 702 -18.50 -25.84 -69.04
N VAL A 703 -19.22 -26.35 -70.04
CA VAL A 703 -20.27 -25.59 -70.73
C VAL A 703 -21.36 -25.16 -69.76
N GLY A 704 -21.75 -26.03 -68.82
CA GLY A 704 -22.74 -25.71 -67.78
C GLY A 704 -22.27 -24.65 -66.77
N ALA A 705 -20.96 -24.43 -66.63
CA ALA A 705 -20.40 -23.40 -65.74
C ALA A 705 -20.33 -22.01 -66.40
N LEU A 706 -20.41 -21.92 -67.73
CA LEU A 706 -20.42 -20.64 -68.47
C LEU A 706 -21.85 -20.10 -68.55
N GLN A 707 -22.23 -19.22 -67.61
CA GLN A 707 -23.63 -18.83 -67.42
C GLN A 707 -24.09 -17.67 -68.31
N ASN A 708 -23.15 -16.87 -68.82
CA ASN A 708 -23.48 -15.69 -69.63
C ASN A 708 -22.46 -15.47 -70.77
N SER A 709 -22.78 -14.51 -71.66
CA SER A 709 -21.95 -14.21 -72.83
C SER A 709 -20.54 -13.71 -72.47
N ALA A 710 -20.37 -13.05 -71.33
CA ALA A 710 -19.06 -12.61 -70.85
C ALA A 710 -18.21 -13.80 -70.38
N ASP A 711 -18.81 -14.78 -69.69
CA ASP A 711 -18.13 -16.01 -69.30
C ASP A 711 -17.61 -16.76 -70.53
N VAL A 712 -18.46 -16.92 -71.54
CA VAL A 712 -18.10 -17.56 -72.82
C VAL A 712 -16.96 -16.81 -73.50
N TYR A 713 -17.04 -15.48 -73.59
CA TYR A 713 -16.00 -14.66 -74.20
C TYR A 713 -14.66 -14.80 -73.45
N ASN A 714 -14.68 -14.68 -72.12
CA ASN A 714 -13.48 -14.78 -71.29
C ASN A 714 -12.85 -16.17 -71.38
N PHE A 715 -13.66 -17.23 -71.38
CA PHE A 715 -13.21 -18.60 -71.61
C PHE A 715 -12.51 -18.73 -72.97
N LEU A 716 -13.19 -18.35 -74.07
CA LEU A 716 -12.65 -18.50 -75.42
C LEU A 716 -11.37 -17.68 -75.64
N SER A 717 -11.32 -16.46 -75.10
CA SER A 717 -10.15 -15.60 -75.14
C SER A 717 -8.94 -16.27 -74.48
N SER A 718 -9.10 -16.75 -73.24
CA SER A 718 -8.04 -17.46 -72.52
C SER A 718 -7.68 -18.80 -73.16
N PHE A 719 -8.65 -19.54 -73.70
CA PHE A 719 -8.43 -20.83 -74.36
C PHE A 719 -7.60 -20.65 -75.64
N ASN A 720 -7.94 -19.67 -76.48
CA ASN A 720 -7.20 -19.35 -77.70
C ASN A 720 -5.78 -18.84 -77.40
N ALA A 721 -5.63 -17.99 -76.37
CA ALA A 721 -4.31 -17.54 -75.92
C ALA A 721 -3.43 -18.72 -75.44
N GLY A 722 -4.03 -19.65 -74.68
CA GLY A 722 -3.36 -20.87 -74.25
C GLY A 722 -2.94 -21.76 -75.42
N LEU A 723 -3.82 -21.96 -76.41
CA LEU A 723 -3.50 -22.71 -77.65
C LEU A 723 -2.30 -22.10 -78.38
N ALA A 724 -2.26 -20.76 -78.52
CA ALA A 724 -1.15 -20.06 -79.16
C ALA A 724 0.19 -20.29 -78.43
N SER A 725 0.17 -20.30 -77.10
CA SER A 725 1.37 -20.57 -76.28
C SER A 725 1.88 -22.01 -76.39
N VAL A 726 0.98 -22.98 -76.65
CA VAL A 726 1.34 -24.38 -76.90
C VAL A 726 1.93 -24.56 -78.30
N SER A 727 1.54 -23.74 -79.29
CA SER A 727 2.12 -23.77 -80.63
C SER A 727 3.53 -23.16 -80.75
N ASP A 728 3.87 -22.15 -79.93
CA ASP A 728 5.18 -21.47 -79.99
C ASP A 728 6.33 -22.24 -79.28
N ASN A 729 6.02 -23.18 -78.39
CA ASN A 729 7.04 -23.92 -77.61
C ASN A 729 7.65 -25.14 -78.34
N LYS A 730 7.47 -25.22 -79.67
CA LYS A 730 8.13 -26.21 -80.53
C LYS A 730 9.05 -25.50 -81.53
N THR A 731 10.27 -25.14 -81.10
CA THR A 731 11.37 -24.91 -82.05
C THR A 731 11.70 -26.23 -82.74
N CYS A 732 11.21 -26.37 -83.98
CA CYS A 732 11.57 -27.48 -84.85
C CYS A 732 13.06 -27.35 -85.23
N THR A 733 13.90 -28.20 -84.64
CA THR A 733 15.24 -28.48 -85.17
C THR A 733 15.27 -29.93 -85.62
N GLY A 734 15.46 -30.13 -86.93
CA GLY A 734 15.64 -31.46 -87.52
C GLY A 734 14.43 -31.96 -88.32
N SER A 735 14.64 -32.13 -89.61
CA SER A 735 13.77 -32.78 -90.57
C SER A 735 13.47 -34.23 -90.15
N HIS A 736 12.27 -34.49 -89.61
CA HIS A 736 11.35 -35.56 -90.03
C HIS A 736 10.10 -35.61 -89.14
N SER A 737 8.93 -35.60 -89.79
CA SER A 737 7.57 -35.91 -89.27
C SER A 737 7.09 -35.17 -88.01
N CYS A 738 6.41 -34.04 -88.22
CA CYS A 738 5.48 -33.48 -87.23
C CYS A 738 4.15 -34.26 -87.28
N TYR A 739 3.93 -35.20 -86.35
CA TYR A 739 2.56 -35.59 -86.01
C TYR A 739 2.01 -34.57 -85.01
N ALA A 740 1.02 -33.78 -85.47
CA ALA A 740 0.14 -33.06 -84.60
C ALA A 740 -0.69 -34.08 -83.81
N LYS A 741 -0.44 -34.20 -82.50
CA LYS A 741 -1.47 -34.73 -81.59
C LYS A 741 -2.45 -33.59 -81.32
N THR A 742 -3.29 -33.30 -82.31
CA THR A 742 -4.63 -32.78 -82.06
C THR A 742 -5.46 -33.98 -81.62
N ASN A 743 -5.60 -34.18 -80.31
CA ASN A 743 -6.71 -34.96 -79.80
C ASN A 743 -7.84 -33.98 -79.53
N THR A 744 -8.91 -34.20 -80.28
CA THR A 744 -10.27 -33.64 -80.19
C THR A 744 -10.77 -33.35 -78.80
#